data_AF-A0A8J3M676-F1
#
_entry.id   AF-A0A8J3M676-F1
#
_cell.length_a   1.000
_cell.length_b   1.000
_cell.length_c   1.000
_cell.angle_alpha   90.00
_cell.angle_beta   90.00
_cell.angle_gamma   90.00
#
_symmetry.space_group_name_H-M   'P 1'
#
loop_
_entity.id
_entity.type
_entity.pdbx_description
1 polymer ?
#
loop_
_entity_poly.entity_id
_entity_poly.type
_entity_poly.pdbx_seq_one_letter_code
_entity_poly.pdbx_strand_id
1 'polypeptide(L)'
;MKGKTFAGALLAATLVAVGLTPPLAAHAALGAGDFIKANGNVLKTNSGTGATINLRGTNVGGWLTQEDWMSPLGEFAVDRTGWSASASAGTASAALDGSGTSRWTTGSNQAGTEWLQVSLGAPTLFNRLSIDNTANGGQYPRSIVVEVSSNGSSWVSVASQPGVDGVTTAKFSPQVASYVRVRQVASAAAQWSVGELNLFSDPALHNGTHTATAFATAGGSAAGNALDGNAATVWQSGTAQVPGQSFTIDLGRNVDMDKVLFDAGSATANDYPRIWDVYVSWDNVTYTQVASGFGNDRTIQADFQGTKNGRYLRLVSNGTSSQWWSIAEIAISSGTAIDRGGWSMSASVGASPGNMIDGNVGTRWTTGAAQTNGQYIQADMGALVTLNNVTIDTAKNTSDETDYARGYTLQLSRNGSTWTTVATGVGTRKATTIGFVAQAARYFRLTQTGSSGSWWSIGELTAGLYNDDYSLQLAMANRFGASGAQAIIDAHQDTWLTESDLDNIDAAGFNFVRVPIGWNTFLNLDGTWKSNPWEKIDWVIDELSQRGIYTLIDLHTVPGGGCPWGSCGRIGPNPNGFWGSSTYQDWVVDIWEEIATRYEGEPAVAGYDLINEPLIDYGEDADDVTQKSDYYDRLYDAVRAIDPDHTIFFGAFFSLSAIASPSTYGWTNVVYEYHPYDMPNSKDWTAQNQLVTNELGGLAAKLSNPGVPILYGEYSLYYNDDVWSRFMAGLNASNVSWSAWTYKVRGTANDGFAYWGMYYDNQKPVPIINGDDSATFIAKLQQFGTANFTQNARFVATLTKYAGGLSTYNPVAISHSGWTATASSTAGGTSTGGGIDGVGGGSWATGSAMAGGEWYRIDMGSNRTVAMVIVQTPSGNRWDYPRGFTLEASTNGTSWTTLATGIAYGWKRPISVTPTTARYLRITQTGAAPQWWTIDEVTVYSSY
;
A
#
# COMPACT_ATOMS: atom_id res chain seq x y z
N MET A 1 -10.33 -28.65 30.43
CA MET A 1 -10.14 -30.13 30.45
C MET A 1 -10.83 -30.78 29.25
N LYS A 2 -10.11 -30.97 28.14
CA LYS A 2 -10.33 -31.99 27.10
C LYS A 2 -8.96 -32.29 26.51
N GLY A 3 -8.32 -33.37 26.94
CA GLY A 3 -6.99 -33.75 26.48
C GLY A 3 -7.05 -34.45 25.12
N LYS A 4 -6.27 -33.97 24.15
CA LYS A 4 -5.91 -34.72 22.95
C LYS A 4 -4.39 -34.89 22.94
N THR A 5 -3.96 -36.14 23.08
CA THR A 5 -2.56 -36.57 22.98
C THR A 5 -2.11 -36.58 21.53
N PHE A 6 -1.12 -35.77 21.17
CA PHE A 6 -0.37 -35.89 19.92
C PHE A 6 0.84 -36.81 20.13
N ALA A 7 0.95 -37.86 19.32
CA ALA A 7 2.15 -38.68 19.17
C ALA A 7 2.73 -38.39 17.78
N GLY A 8 3.84 -37.64 17.72
CA GLY A 8 4.59 -37.36 16.49
C GLY A 8 6.01 -37.93 16.58
N ALA A 9 6.39 -38.72 15.59
CA ALA A 9 7.67 -39.42 15.50
C ALA A 9 8.85 -38.44 15.29
N LEU A 10 9.92 -38.63 16.07
CA LEU A 10 11.15 -37.85 16.01
C LEU A 10 12.05 -38.37 14.87
N LEU A 11 12.23 -37.59 13.80
CA LEU A 11 13.34 -37.78 12.84
C LEU A 11 14.45 -36.80 13.20
N ALA A 12 15.59 -37.31 13.68
CA ALA A 12 16.73 -36.50 14.06
C ALA A 12 17.50 -36.02 12.81
N ALA A 13 17.41 -34.72 12.51
CA ALA A 13 18.34 -34.03 11.64
C ALA A 13 19.34 -33.25 12.51
N THR A 14 20.63 -33.53 12.32
CA THR A 14 21.74 -32.93 13.07
C THR A 14 21.92 -31.46 12.67
N LEU A 15 21.44 -30.54 13.50
CA LEU A 15 21.71 -29.10 13.36
C LEU A 15 23.07 -28.76 14.02
N VAL A 16 23.91 -28.02 13.29
CA VAL A 16 25.13 -27.39 13.81
C VAL A 16 24.72 -26.31 14.80
N ALA A 17 25.22 -26.40 16.04
CA ALA A 17 24.94 -25.45 17.12
C ALA A 17 25.56 -24.08 16.82
N VAL A 18 24.73 -23.12 16.39
CA VAL A 18 25.02 -21.69 16.48
C VAL A 18 24.62 -21.26 17.90
N GLY A 19 25.41 -20.39 18.53
CA GLY A 19 25.18 -19.91 19.89
C GLY A 19 23.83 -19.23 20.06
N LEU A 20 22.81 -20.02 20.38
CA LEU A 20 21.49 -19.58 20.79
C LEU A 20 21.62 -19.06 22.22
N THR A 21 21.19 -17.81 22.43
CA THR A 21 20.60 -17.42 23.71
C THR A 21 19.61 -18.51 24.12
N PRO A 22 19.61 -18.96 25.39
CA PRO A 22 18.65 -19.98 25.81
C PRO A 22 17.24 -19.53 25.41
N PRO A 23 16.38 -20.45 24.93
CA PRO A 23 14.99 -20.10 24.69
C PRO A 23 14.43 -19.47 25.96
N LEU A 24 13.80 -18.30 25.83
CA LEU A 24 13.03 -17.73 26.92
C LEU A 24 12.06 -18.82 27.40
N ALA A 25 11.95 -18.99 28.72
CA ALA A 25 11.00 -19.95 29.27
C ALA A 25 9.61 -19.57 28.75
N ALA A 26 8.84 -20.55 28.26
CA ALA A 26 7.47 -20.33 27.82
C ALA A 26 6.71 -19.56 28.92
N HIS A 27 6.10 -18.43 28.55
CA HIS A 27 5.34 -17.65 29.51
C HIS A 27 4.14 -18.47 30.00
N ALA A 28 3.81 -18.33 31.28
CA ALA A 28 2.59 -18.91 31.81
C ALA A 28 1.37 -18.16 31.26
N ALA A 29 0.21 -18.82 31.26
CA ALA A 29 -1.02 -18.16 30.87
C ALA A 29 -1.31 -16.94 31.76
N LEU A 30 -1.84 -15.86 31.16
CA LEU A 30 -2.18 -14.64 31.89
C LEU A 30 -3.29 -14.93 32.92
N GLY A 31 -3.11 -14.44 34.14
CA GLY A 31 -4.06 -14.61 35.24
C GLY A 31 -4.45 -13.28 35.89
N ALA A 32 -5.27 -13.33 36.95
CA ALA A 32 -5.78 -12.12 37.60
C ALA A 32 -4.70 -11.13 38.07
N GLY A 33 -3.50 -11.61 38.43
CA GLY A 33 -2.36 -10.76 38.81
C GLY A 33 -1.75 -9.98 37.65
N ASP A 34 -2.03 -10.37 36.41
CA ASP A 34 -1.53 -9.77 35.19
C ASP A 34 -2.41 -8.63 34.68
N PHE A 35 -3.64 -8.48 35.21
CA PHE A 35 -4.57 -7.41 34.82
C PHE A 35 -3.90 -6.02 34.93
N ILE A 36 -3.86 -5.27 33.82
CA ILE A 36 -3.12 -4.01 33.71
C ILE A 36 -4.02 -2.78 33.85
N LYS A 37 -3.50 -1.73 34.51
CA LYS A 37 -4.11 -0.38 34.54
C LYS A 37 -3.07 0.70 34.40
N ALA A 38 -3.48 1.85 33.87
CA ALA A 38 -2.67 3.06 33.88
C ALA A 38 -2.50 3.61 35.31
N ASN A 39 -1.27 4.00 35.66
CA ASN A 39 -0.93 4.65 36.92
C ASN A 39 0.15 5.71 36.66
N GLY A 40 -0.27 6.98 36.61
CA GLY A 40 0.57 8.05 36.10
C GLY A 40 0.84 7.84 34.61
N ASN A 41 2.09 8.00 34.19
CA ASN A 41 2.52 7.87 32.80
C ASN A 41 2.98 6.45 32.41
N VAL A 42 2.63 5.43 33.19
CA VAL A 42 2.99 4.02 32.92
C VAL A 42 1.80 3.08 33.11
N LEU A 43 1.88 1.89 32.51
CA LEU A 43 0.99 0.76 32.81
C LEU A 43 1.57 -0.10 33.92
N LYS A 44 0.72 -0.66 34.78
CA LYS A 44 1.11 -1.56 35.86
C LYS A 44 0.20 -2.77 35.98
N THR A 45 0.78 -3.93 36.27
CA THR A 45 0.05 -5.18 36.57
C THR A 45 -0.68 -5.10 37.92
N ASN A 46 -1.35 -6.18 38.33
CA ASN A 46 -2.11 -6.29 39.57
C ASN A 46 -3.06 -5.10 39.76
N SER A 47 -3.84 -4.80 38.71
CA SER A 47 -4.83 -3.71 38.67
C SER A 47 -4.23 -2.34 39.04
N GLY A 48 -3.04 -2.03 38.51
CA GLY A 48 -2.41 -0.71 38.68
C GLY A 48 -1.50 -0.59 39.92
N THR A 49 -1.37 -1.65 40.72
CA THR A 49 -0.58 -1.63 41.97
C THR A 49 0.71 -2.43 41.90
N GLY A 50 0.87 -3.25 40.86
CA GLY A 50 2.00 -4.15 40.64
C GLY A 50 3.19 -3.47 39.98
N ALA A 51 3.97 -4.28 39.27
CA ALA A 51 5.16 -3.83 38.55
C ALA A 51 4.76 -3.03 37.30
N THR A 52 5.61 -2.07 36.94
CA THR A 52 5.50 -1.40 35.62
C THR A 52 5.67 -2.42 34.51
N ILE A 53 4.80 -2.35 33.52
CA ILE A 53 4.84 -3.18 32.31
C ILE A 53 4.76 -2.27 31.08
N ASN A 54 5.56 -2.59 30.05
CA ASN A 54 5.38 -1.99 28.74
C ASN A 54 4.93 -3.11 27.79
N LEU A 55 3.96 -2.79 26.96
CA LEU A 55 3.47 -3.64 25.90
C LEU A 55 4.44 -3.51 24.71
N ARG A 56 4.98 -4.63 24.23
CA ARG A 56 6.02 -4.69 23.19
C ARG A 56 5.70 -5.83 22.25
N GLY A 57 5.36 -5.47 21.02
CA GLY A 57 4.66 -6.42 20.17
C GLY A 57 4.60 -6.08 18.70
N THR A 58 3.60 -6.69 18.06
CA THR A 58 3.24 -6.45 16.67
C THR A 58 1.73 -6.38 16.51
N ASN A 59 1.30 -5.99 15.31
CA ASN A 59 -0.09 -5.99 14.89
C ASN A 59 -0.41 -7.25 14.08
N VAL A 60 -1.68 -7.67 14.10
CA VAL A 60 -2.20 -8.69 13.17
C VAL A 60 -3.13 -8.05 12.12
N GLY A 61 -2.60 -7.03 11.44
CA GLY A 61 -3.29 -6.35 10.34
C GLY A 61 -3.65 -7.28 9.18
N GLY A 62 -4.67 -6.90 8.42
CA GLY A 62 -5.14 -7.66 7.26
C GLY A 62 -5.93 -8.92 7.61
N TRP A 63 -6.26 -9.17 8.88
CA TRP A 63 -6.96 -10.37 9.34
C TRP A 63 -8.48 -10.19 9.47
N LEU A 64 -8.93 -9.54 10.55
CA LEU A 64 -10.34 -9.22 10.83
C LEU A 64 -10.76 -7.86 10.24
N THR A 65 -9.80 -7.14 9.65
CA THR A 65 -10.00 -5.99 8.76
C THR A 65 -9.04 -6.17 7.61
N GLN A 66 -9.53 -6.05 6.38
CA GLN A 66 -8.71 -6.19 5.18
C GLN A 66 -8.34 -4.83 4.60
N GLU A 67 -7.05 -4.65 4.34
CA GLU A 67 -6.55 -3.47 3.62
C GLU A 67 -5.91 -3.92 2.32
N ASP A 68 -6.23 -3.21 1.23
CA ASP A 68 -5.90 -3.60 -0.15
C ASP A 68 -4.40 -3.71 -0.41
N TRP A 69 -3.61 -2.84 0.22
CA TRP A 69 -2.17 -2.80 0.06
C TRP A 69 -1.43 -3.90 0.83
N MET A 70 -2.04 -4.48 1.88
CA MET A 70 -1.39 -5.50 2.73
C MET A 70 -1.95 -6.91 2.57
N SER A 71 -3.24 -7.04 2.29
CA SER A 71 -3.98 -8.30 2.35
C SER A 71 -4.46 -8.72 0.96
N PRO A 72 -4.85 -9.98 0.73
CA PRO A 72 -5.37 -10.44 -0.56
C PRO A 72 -6.83 -10.03 -0.79
N LEU A 73 -7.18 -8.77 -0.49
CA LEU A 73 -8.54 -8.20 -0.60
C LEU A 73 -9.14 -8.43 -2.00
N GLY A 74 -8.29 -8.42 -3.02
CA GLY A 74 -8.65 -8.61 -4.42
C GLY A 74 -8.56 -7.33 -5.22
N GLU A 75 -8.94 -7.40 -6.49
CA GLU A 75 -9.02 -6.25 -7.39
C GLU A 75 -10.39 -6.22 -8.10
N PHE A 76 -10.91 -5.02 -8.33
CA PHE A 76 -12.03 -4.84 -9.24
C PHE A 76 -11.51 -4.76 -10.68
N ALA A 77 -12.01 -5.65 -11.55
CA ALA A 77 -11.76 -5.60 -12.98
C ALA A 77 -12.86 -4.81 -13.70
N VAL A 78 -12.64 -4.50 -14.98
CA VAL A 78 -13.67 -3.98 -15.85
C VAL A 78 -14.83 -4.97 -15.94
N ASP A 79 -16.06 -4.47 -15.77
CA ASP A 79 -17.29 -5.25 -15.88
C ASP A 79 -17.43 -5.90 -17.26
N ARG A 80 -17.52 -7.24 -17.27
CA ARG A 80 -17.60 -8.10 -18.46
C ARG A 80 -18.99 -8.18 -19.09
N THR A 81 -19.99 -7.48 -18.55
CA THR A 81 -21.35 -7.51 -19.08
C THR A 81 -21.38 -7.10 -20.54
N GLY A 82 -21.89 -8.00 -21.40
CA GLY A 82 -21.96 -7.80 -22.86
C GLY A 82 -20.68 -8.16 -23.61
N TRP A 83 -19.66 -8.71 -22.94
CA TRP A 83 -18.45 -9.18 -23.61
C TRP A 83 -18.68 -10.48 -24.38
N SER A 84 -17.90 -10.68 -25.43
CA SER A 84 -17.81 -11.97 -26.13
C SER A 84 -16.37 -12.22 -26.57
N ALA A 85 -15.94 -13.49 -26.54
CA ALA A 85 -14.58 -13.88 -26.90
C ALA A 85 -14.55 -14.74 -28.16
N SER A 86 -13.51 -14.55 -28.97
CA SER A 86 -13.12 -15.43 -30.08
C SER A 86 -11.62 -15.67 -30.04
N ALA A 87 -11.14 -16.73 -30.67
CA ALA A 87 -9.73 -17.07 -30.66
C ALA A 87 -9.31 -17.74 -31.96
N SER A 88 -7.99 -17.85 -32.17
CA SER A 88 -7.40 -18.57 -33.32
C SER A 88 -7.70 -20.07 -33.32
N ALA A 89 -8.05 -20.64 -32.16
CA ALA A 89 -8.40 -22.05 -31.97
C ALA A 89 -9.28 -22.21 -30.72
N GLY A 90 -9.93 -23.38 -30.57
CA GLY A 90 -10.67 -23.72 -29.36
C GLY A 90 -11.90 -22.84 -29.07
N THR A 91 -12.47 -23.01 -27.87
CA THR A 91 -13.65 -22.25 -27.40
C THR A 91 -13.21 -21.15 -26.43
N ALA A 92 -13.29 -19.90 -26.87
CA ALA A 92 -12.72 -18.75 -26.15
C ALA A 92 -13.52 -18.29 -24.93
N SER A 93 -14.80 -18.69 -24.79
CA SER A 93 -15.65 -18.25 -23.68
C SER A 93 -15.14 -18.67 -22.31
N ALA A 94 -14.41 -19.79 -22.24
CA ALA A 94 -13.80 -20.29 -21.01
C ALA A 94 -12.57 -19.49 -20.55
N ALA A 95 -12.23 -18.39 -21.25
CA ALA A 95 -11.25 -17.40 -20.79
C ALA A 95 -11.90 -16.23 -20.05
N LEU A 96 -13.24 -16.21 -19.92
CA LEU A 96 -14.01 -15.09 -19.37
C LEU A 96 -15.13 -15.56 -18.42
N ASP A 97 -15.12 -16.81 -17.97
CA ASP A 97 -16.25 -17.40 -17.24
C ASP A 97 -16.15 -17.25 -15.71
N GLY A 98 -15.03 -16.71 -15.22
CA GLY A 98 -14.78 -16.44 -13.81
C GLY A 98 -14.33 -17.67 -13.01
N SER A 99 -14.13 -18.81 -13.65
CA SER A 99 -13.77 -20.06 -12.97
C SER A 99 -12.28 -20.38 -13.17
N GLY A 100 -11.56 -20.55 -12.07
CA GLY A 100 -10.18 -21.03 -12.06
C GLY A 100 -10.02 -22.50 -12.44
N THR A 101 -11.12 -23.21 -12.72
CA THR A 101 -11.11 -24.63 -13.12
C THR A 101 -11.38 -24.84 -14.62
N SER A 102 -11.92 -23.84 -15.30
CA SER A 102 -12.10 -23.78 -16.74
C SER A 102 -10.94 -23.03 -17.38
N ARG A 103 -10.76 -23.24 -18.69
CA ARG A 103 -9.79 -22.49 -19.49
C ARG A 103 -10.10 -22.56 -20.97
N TRP A 104 -9.72 -21.52 -21.68
CA TRP A 104 -9.40 -21.61 -23.10
C TRP A 104 -8.00 -22.23 -23.30
N THR A 105 -7.82 -22.98 -24.38
CA THR A 105 -6.49 -23.48 -24.81
C THR A 105 -6.40 -23.55 -26.33
N THR A 106 -5.19 -23.36 -26.86
CA THR A 106 -4.86 -23.60 -28.27
C THR A 106 -4.96 -25.08 -28.65
N GLY A 107 -4.77 -26.00 -27.68
CA GLY A 107 -4.77 -27.45 -27.91
C GLY A 107 -3.56 -27.97 -28.71
N SER A 108 -2.65 -27.09 -29.10
CA SER A 108 -1.43 -27.38 -29.86
C SER A 108 -0.27 -26.51 -29.37
N ASN A 109 0.96 -26.91 -29.68
CA ASN A 109 2.17 -26.14 -29.40
C ASN A 109 2.09 -24.71 -29.97
N GLN A 110 2.61 -23.75 -29.21
CA GLN A 110 2.68 -22.35 -29.60
C GLN A 110 3.55 -22.17 -30.85
N ALA A 111 2.96 -21.64 -31.92
CA ALA A 111 3.59 -21.37 -33.21
C ALA A 111 3.92 -19.88 -33.42
N GLY A 112 3.52 -18.99 -32.51
CA GLY A 112 3.75 -17.55 -32.62
C GLY A 112 2.69 -16.83 -33.46
N THR A 113 1.53 -17.46 -33.66
CA THR A 113 0.44 -16.92 -34.51
C THR A 113 -0.92 -16.93 -33.83
N GLU A 114 -1.00 -17.52 -32.64
CA GLU A 114 -2.21 -17.70 -31.87
C GLU A 114 -2.69 -16.37 -31.28
N TRP A 115 -4.00 -16.23 -31.14
CA TRP A 115 -4.61 -15.04 -30.57
C TRP A 115 -5.90 -15.34 -29.83
N LEU A 116 -6.19 -14.52 -28.82
CA LEU A 116 -7.44 -14.44 -28.09
C LEU A 116 -7.96 -13.00 -28.19
N GLN A 117 -9.21 -12.84 -28.60
CA GLN A 117 -9.85 -11.55 -28.83
C GLN A 117 -11.12 -11.44 -28.01
N VAL A 118 -11.39 -10.26 -27.48
CA VAL A 118 -12.61 -9.93 -26.77
C VAL A 118 -13.26 -8.71 -27.41
N SER A 119 -14.55 -8.83 -27.72
CA SER A 119 -15.42 -7.69 -28.01
C SER A 119 -16.04 -7.21 -26.70
N LEU A 120 -15.91 -5.91 -26.41
CA LEU A 120 -16.32 -5.29 -25.15
C LEU A 120 -17.78 -4.80 -25.18
N GLY A 121 -18.45 -4.92 -26.33
CA GLY A 121 -19.83 -4.49 -26.55
C GLY A 121 -20.02 -2.97 -26.72
N ALA A 122 -19.13 -2.15 -26.18
CA ALA A 122 -19.13 -0.69 -26.33
C ALA A 122 -17.73 -0.09 -26.09
N PRO A 123 -17.48 1.18 -26.47
CA PRO A 123 -16.25 1.89 -26.13
C PRO A 123 -16.05 1.90 -24.61
N THR A 124 -14.92 1.34 -24.17
CA THR A 124 -14.59 1.07 -22.76
C THR A 124 -13.18 1.58 -22.48
N LEU A 125 -13.00 2.24 -21.33
CA LEU A 125 -11.70 2.75 -20.88
C LEU A 125 -10.95 1.67 -20.09
N PHE A 126 -9.70 1.37 -20.48
CA PHE A 126 -8.82 0.47 -19.75
C PHE A 126 -7.35 0.74 -20.10
N ASN A 127 -6.43 0.33 -19.22
CA ASN A 127 -4.99 0.58 -19.36
C ASN A 127 -4.11 -0.58 -18.86
N ARG A 128 -4.75 -1.66 -18.38
CA ARG A 128 -4.06 -2.87 -17.96
C ARG A 128 -4.87 -4.09 -18.34
N LEU A 129 -4.15 -5.15 -18.71
CA LEU A 129 -4.70 -6.47 -19.04
C LEU A 129 -3.95 -7.52 -18.22
N SER A 130 -4.68 -8.49 -17.67
CA SER A 130 -4.08 -9.69 -17.07
C SER A 130 -4.61 -10.96 -17.71
N ILE A 131 -3.74 -11.97 -17.79
CA ILE A 131 -4.04 -13.32 -18.30
C ILE A 131 -3.57 -14.32 -17.24
N ASP A 132 -4.51 -15.10 -16.71
CA ASP A 132 -4.26 -16.08 -15.66
C ASP A 132 -4.14 -17.49 -16.27
N ASN A 133 -3.03 -18.17 -16.02
CA ASN A 133 -2.79 -19.58 -16.31
C ASN A 133 -2.39 -20.39 -15.06
N THR A 134 -2.63 -19.89 -13.85
CA THR A 134 -2.17 -20.46 -12.58
C THR A 134 -2.57 -21.92 -12.38
N ALA A 135 -3.79 -22.31 -12.78
CA ALA A 135 -4.25 -23.69 -12.72
C ALA A 135 -3.59 -24.61 -13.78
N ASN A 136 -2.76 -24.05 -14.67
CA ASN A 136 -2.23 -24.68 -15.88
C ASN A 136 -0.76 -24.31 -16.09
N GLY A 137 0.06 -24.52 -15.05
CA GLY A 137 1.50 -24.20 -15.06
C GLY A 137 2.21 -24.70 -16.32
N GLY A 138 3.12 -23.87 -16.84
CA GLY A 138 3.88 -24.13 -18.07
C GLY A 138 3.14 -23.84 -19.38
N GLN A 139 1.84 -23.52 -19.35
CA GLN A 139 1.01 -23.19 -20.53
C GLN A 139 0.80 -21.68 -20.73
N TYR A 140 1.70 -20.86 -20.19
CA TYR A 140 1.70 -19.41 -20.36
C TYR A 140 2.16 -18.99 -21.78
N PRO A 141 1.75 -17.80 -22.26
CA PRO A 141 2.23 -17.27 -23.53
C PRO A 141 3.71 -16.90 -23.41
N ARG A 142 4.56 -17.28 -24.37
CA ARG A 142 6.01 -16.94 -24.30
C ARG A 142 6.30 -15.46 -24.55
N SER A 143 5.56 -14.85 -25.45
CA SER A 143 5.61 -13.41 -25.70
C SER A 143 4.23 -12.97 -26.18
N ILE A 144 3.76 -11.84 -25.67
CA ILE A 144 2.47 -11.27 -25.99
C ILE A 144 2.60 -9.94 -26.70
N VAL A 145 1.66 -9.67 -27.60
CA VAL A 145 1.36 -8.33 -28.11
C VAL A 145 -0.10 -8.06 -27.80
N VAL A 146 -0.37 -6.97 -27.08
CA VAL A 146 -1.73 -6.49 -26.80
C VAL A 146 -2.09 -5.46 -27.86
N GLU A 147 -3.25 -5.64 -28.47
CA GLU A 147 -3.80 -4.77 -29.49
C GLU A 147 -5.22 -4.35 -29.14
N VAL A 148 -5.59 -3.12 -29.50
CA VAL A 148 -6.93 -2.58 -29.31
C VAL A 148 -7.53 -2.12 -30.63
N SER A 149 -8.86 -2.07 -30.68
CA SER A 149 -9.59 -1.57 -31.85
C SER A 149 -10.91 -0.92 -31.46
N SER A 150 -11.28 0.14 -32.16
CA SER A 150 -12.61 0.77 -32.07
C SER A 150 -13.65 0.11 -32.99
N ASN A 151 -13.21 -0.58 -34.05
CA ASN A 151 -14.08 -1.09 -35.12
C ASN A 151 -13.93 -2.61 -35.40
N GLY A 152 -12.97 -3.27 -34.77
CA GLY A 152 -12.68 -4.70 -34.95
C GLY A 152 -11.85 -5.05 -36.19
N SER A 153 -11.56 -4.09 -37.07
CA SER A 153 -10.78 -4.29 -38.31
C SER A 153 -9.42 -3.60 -38.29
N SER A 154 -9.32 -2.43 -37.66
CA SER A 154 -8.10 -1.62 -37.56
C SER A 154 -7.53 -1.78 -36.16
N TRP A 155 -6.33 -2.34 -36.06
CA TRP A 155 -5.72 -2.73 -34.79
C TRP A 155 -4.48 -1.89 -34.51
N VAL A 156 -4.37 -1.40 -33.28
CA VAL A 156 -3.20 -0.67 -32.77
C VAL A 156 -2.61 -1.48 -31.64
N SER A 157 -1.30 -1.72 -31.67
CA SER A 157 -0.62 -2.40 -30.57
C SER A 157 -0.34 -1.41 -29.45
N VAL A 158 -0.71 -1.78 -28.22
CA VAL A 158 -0.61 -0.92 -27.01
C VAL A 158 0.35 -1.47 -25.96
N ALA A 159 0.72 -2.75 -26.05
CA ALA A 159 1.84 -3.32 -25.30
C ALA A 159 2.46 -4.49 -26.06
N SER A 160 3.73 -4.79 -25.76
CA SER A 160 4.43 -6.01 -26.17
C SER A 160 5.40 -6.38 -25.06
N GLN A 161 5.44 -7.65 -24.65
CA GLN A 161 6.34 -8.11 -23.58
C GLN A 161 6.43 -9.63 -23.55
N PRO A 162 7.48 -10.22 -22.93
CA PRO A 162 7.46 -11.63 -22.55
C PRO A 162 6.29 -11.97 -21.62
N GLY A 163 5.78 -13.20 -21.69
CA GLY A 163 4.80 -13.69 -20.72
C GLY A 163 5.45 -14.40 -19.53
N VAL A 164 4.68 -14.51 -18.45
CA VAL A 164 5.10 -15.08 -17.16
C VAL A 164 4.15 -16.23 -16.79
N ASP A 165 4.70 -17.30 -16.23
CA ASP A 165 3.90 -18.42 -15.72
C ASP A 165 3.10 -18.00 -14.48
N GLY A 166 1.80 -18.33 -14.44
CA GLY A 166 0.88 -17.84 -13.42
C GLY A 166 0.02 -16.72 -13.97
N VAL A 167 0.34 -15.46 -13.65
CA VAL A 167 -0.40 -14.30 -14.17
C VAL A 167 0.53 -13.42 -15.00
N THR A 168 0.22 -13.29 -16.29
CA THR A 168 0.87 -12.31 -17.17
C THR A 168 0.08 -11.00 -17.14
N THR A 169 0.69 -9.90 -16.71
CA THR A 169 0.06 -8.57 -16.68
C THR A 169 0.78 -7.61 -17.63
N ALA A 170 0.04 -7.00 -18.55
CA ALA A 170 0.52 -5.96 -19.45
C ALA A 170 -0.10 -4.62 -19.09
N LYS A 171 0.72 -3.58 -18.92
CA LYS A 171 0.30 -2.19 -18.68
C LYS A 171 0.61 -1.35 -19.91
N PHE A 172 -0.24 -0.36 -20.17
CA PHE A 172 -0.12 0.52 -21.33
C PHE A 172 -0.81 1.86 -21.05
N SER A 173 -0.55 2.86 -21.89
CA SER A 173 -1.24 4.15 -21.77
C SER A 173 -2.75 3.97 -21.96
N PRO A 174 -3.62 4.68 -21.20
CA PRO A 174 -5.07 4.49 -21.25
C PRO A 174 -5.67 4.49 -22.65
N GLN A 175 -6.54 3.53 -22.92
CA GLN A 175 -7.20 3.34 -24.20
C GLN A 175 -8.71 3.34 -24.05
N VAL A 176 -9.41 3.98 -24.99
CA VAL A 176 -10.85 3.82 -25.19
C VAL A 176 -11.07 2.96 -26.43
N ALA A 177 -11.47 1.70 -26.23
CA ALA A 177 -11.64 0.74 -27.33
C ALA A 177 -12.90 -0.11 -27.17
N SER A 178 -13.34 -0.74 -28.27
CA SER A 178 -14.48 -1.68 -28.29
C SER A 178 -14.04 -3.14 -28.45
N TYR A 179 -12.76 -3.36 -28.74
CA TYR A 179 -12.15 -4.67 -28.87
C TYR A 179 -10.73 -4.64 -28.31
N VAL A 180 -10.32 -5.78 -27.74
CA VAL A 180 -8.94 -6.07 -27.35
C VAL A 180 -8.55 -7.43 -27.91
N ARG A 181 -7.30 -7.57 -28.34
CA ARG A 181 -6.73 -8.83 -28.81
C ARG A 181 -5.36 -9.03 -28.19
N VAL A 182 -5.13 -10.21 -27.65
CA VAL A 182 -3.80 -10.67 -27.25
C VAL A 182 -3.31 -11.65 -28.31
N ARG A 183 -2.19 -11.33 -28.93
CA ARG A 183 -1.46 -12.25 -29.80
C ARG A 183 -0.31 -12.86 -29.03
N GLN A 184 -0.17 -14.18 -29.11
CA GLN A 184 1.05 -14.88 -28.73
C GLN A 184 1.98 -14.87 -29.95
N VAL A 185 3.23 -14.42 -29.79
CA VAL A 185 4.15 -14.12 -30.93
C VAL A 185 5.48 -14.88 -30.91
N ALA A 186 5.62 -15.89 -30.04
CA ALA A 186 6.84 -16.69 -29.94
C ALA A 186 6.55 -18.20 -30.04
N SER A 187 7.53 -19.05 -30.31
CA SER A 187 7.30 -20.50 -30.36
C SER A 187 7.57 -21.18 -29.02
N ALA A 188 6.83 -22.26 -28.72
CA ALA A 188 7.13 -23.15 -27.61
C ALA A 188 6.56 -24.56 -27.82
N ALA A 189 7.26 -25.56 -27.28
CA ALA A 189 6.80 -26.95 -27.22
C ALA A 189 5.79 -27.19 -26.09
N ALA A 190 4.83 -26.27 -25.94
CA ALA A 190 3.73 -26.32 -25.00
C ALA A 190 2.54 -25.54 -25.58
N GLN A 191 1.32 -25.93 -25.22
CA GLN A 191 0.13 -25.17 -25.57
C GLN A 191 0.08 -23.82 -24.84
N TRP A 192 -0.73 -22.89 -25.33
CA TRP A 192 -1.09 -21.68 -24.61
C TRP A 192 -2.50 -21.84 -24.06
N SER A 193 -2.68 -21.60 -22.77
CA SER A 193 -3.97 -21.60 -22.11
C SER A 193 -4.22 -20.31 -21.34
N VAL A 194 -5.48 -19.93 -21.26
CA VAL A 194 -5.96 -18.82 -20.45
C VAL A 194 -7.13 -19.32 -19.63
N GLY A 195 -6.97 -19.36 -18.31
CA GLY A 195 -8.07 -19.52 -17.37
C GLY A 195 -8.94 -18.27 -17.41
N GLU A 196 -8.34 -17.10 -17.18
CA GLU A 196 -9.09 -15.84 -17.13
C GLU A 196 -8.35 -14.66 -17.78
N LEU A 197 -9.08 -13.84 -18.53
CA LEU A 197 -8.62 -12.55 -19.06
C LEU A 197 -9.38 -11.42 -18.38
N ASN A 198 -8.64 -10.51 -17.74
CA ASN A 198 -9.19 -9.32 -17.08
C ASN A 198 -8.64 -8.04 -17.70
N LEU A 199 -9.47 -7.01 -17.77
CA LEU A 199 -9.05 -5.65 -18.05
C LEU A 199 -9.22 -4.80 -16.79
N PHE A 200 -8.38 -3.77 -16.64
CA PHE A 200 -8.43 -2.84 -15.51
C PHE A 200 -8.29 -1.40 -16.01
N SER A 201 -8.88 -0.48 -15.25
CA SER A 201 -8.87 0.96 -15.50
C SER A 201 -8.15 1.65 -14.34
N ASP A 202 -6.85 1.37 -14.20
CA ASP A 202 -6.03 1.93 -13.13
C ASP A 202 -6.04 3.49 -13.22
N PRO A 203 -6.15 4.23 -12.10
CA PRO A 203 -6.19 5.69 -12.11
C PRO A 203 -4.99 6.34 -12.81
N ALA A 204 -5.28 7.20 -13.79
CA ALA A 204 -4.30 7.98 -14.54
C ALA A 204 -4.86 9.38 -14.85
N LEU A 205 -4.02 10.41 -14.81
CA LEU A 205 -4.37 11.80 -15.10
C LEU A 205 -4.73 12.01 -16.57
N HIS A 206 -5.65 12.95 -16.82
CA HIS A 206 -6.08 13.31 -18.17
C HIS A 206 -4.99 14.06 -18.93
N ASN A 207 -4.61 13.58 -20.11
CA ASN A 207 -3.64 14.30 -20.92
C ASN A 207 -4.19 15.55 -21.61
N GLY A 208 -5.51 15.69 -21.78
CA GLY A 208 -6.10 16.79 -22.58
C GLY A 208 -5.96 18.19 -21.98
N THR A 209 -5.48 18.33 -20.74
CA THR A 209 -5.11 19.63 -20.13
C THR A 209 -3.61 19.89 -20.11
N HIS A 210 -2.79 18.89 -20.47
CA HIS A 210 -1.35 18.96 -20.40
C HIS A 210 -0.76 19.55 -21.69
N THR A 211 0.42 20.15 -21.58
CA THR A 211 1.23 20.52 -22.74
C THR A 211 2.62 19.93 -22.61
N ALA A 212 3.30 19.71 -23.73
CA ALA A 212 4.65 19.15 -23.72
C ALA A 212 5.61 19.97 -24.58
N THR A 213 6.86 19.96 -24.15
CA THR A 213 8.02 20.50 -24.88
C THR A 213 9.13 19.46 -24.89
N ALA A 214 9.97 19.49 -25.92
CA ALA A 214 11.06 18.54 -26.04
C ALA A 214 12.35 19.24 -26.51
N PHE A 215 13.49 18.64 -26.17
CA PHE A 215 14.82 19.15 -26.53
C PHE A 215 14.99 19.33 -28.04
N ALA A 216 14.45 18.40 -28.82
CA ALA A 216 14.41 18.44 -30.28
C ALA A 216 13.13 17.77 -30.76
N THR A 217 12.69 18.05 -31.98
CA THR A 217 11.54 17.37 -32.58
C THR A 217 11.79 17.16 -34.06
N ALA A 218 11.58 15.94 -34.55
CA ALA A 218 11.68 15.59 -35.95
C ALA A 218 10.66 16.40 -36.78
N GLY A 219 11.02 16.75 -38.02
CA GLY A 219 10.10 17.42 -38.93
C GLY A 219 8.84 16.58 -39.15
N GLY A 220 7.66 17.19 -38.94
CA GLY A 220 6.36 16.51 -39.06
C GLY A 220 5.86 15.81 -37.79
N SER A 221 6.66 15.75 -36.72
CA SER A 221 6.23 15.36 -35.37
C SER A 221 5.97 16.58 -34.49
N ALA A 222 5.19 16.44 -33.42
CA ALA A 222 5.01 17.46 -32.38
C ALA A 222 5.08 16.80 -31.00
N ALA A 223 5.58 17.51 -29.98
CA ALA A 223 5.63 16.99 -28.61
C ALA A 223 4.23 16.64 -28.07
N GLY A 224 3.19 17.35 -28.52
CA GLY A 224 1.80 17.06 -28.16
C GLY A 224 1.28 15.69 -28.65
N ASN A 225 1.95 15.05 -29.61
CA ASN A 225 1.60 13.70 -30.06
C ASN A 225 1.76 12.66 -28.94
N ALA A 226 2.54 12.95 -27.89
CA ALA A 226 2.73 12.05 -26.75
C ALA A 226 1.59 12.13 -25.70
N LEU A 227 0.60 12.99 -25.93
CA LEU A 227 -0.46 13.36 -24.99
C LEU A 227 -1.85 13.28 -25.65
N ASP A 228 -1.98 12.70 -26.85
CA ASP A 228 -3.20 12.77 -27.65
C ASP A 228 -4.11 11.55 -27.47
N GLY A 229 -3.69 10.57 -26.67
CA GLY A 229 -4.42 9.35 -26.38
C GLY A 229 -4.38 8.33 -27.52
N ASN A 230 -3.54 8.54 -28.54
CA ASN A 230 -3.46 7.70 -29.72
C ASN A 230 -2.04 7.13 -29.89
N ALA A 231 -1.87 5.87 -29.48
CA ALA A 231 -0.59 5.16 -29.58
C ALA A 231 -0.05 4.96 -31.02
N ALA A 232 -0.79 5.37 -32.06
CA ALA A 232 -0.33 5.38 -33.44
C ALA A 232 0.36 6.69 -33.87
N THR A 233 0.13 7.79 -33.15
CA THR A 233 0.84 9.07 -33.33
C THR A 233 2.04 9.11 -32.39
N VAL A 234 3.15 9.75 -32.82
CA VAL A 234 4.41 9.70 -32.08
C VAL A 234 5.16 11.02 -32.14
N TRP A 235 5.76 11.42 -31.03
CA TRP A 235 6.83 12.42 -30.99
C TRP A 235 8.17 11.70 -31.19
N GLN A 236 9.06 12.26 -32.01
CA GLN A 236 10.40 11.74 -32.21
C GLN A 236 11.45 12.83 -32.07
N SER A 237 12.61 12.50 -31.50
CA SER A 237 13.73 13.42 -31.29
C SER A 237 14.33 13.96 -32.59
N GLY A 238 14.22 13.22 -33.70
CA GLY A 238 14.81 13.59 -35.00
C GLY A 238 16.32 13.39 -35.09
N THR A 239 16.94 12.83 -34.05
CA THR A 239 18.38 12.61 -33.96
C THR A 239 18.69 11.42 -33.05
N ALA A 240 19.89 10.85 -33.21
CA ALA A 240 20.40 9.75 -32.40
C ALA A 240 20.36 10.07 -30.90
N GLN A 241 20.14 9.06 -30.06
CA GLN A 241 20.16 9.21 -28.62
C GLN A 241 21.56 9.62 -28.14
N VAL A 242 21.62 10.75 -27.44
CA VAL A 242 22.81 11.26 -26.75
C VAL A 242 22.42 11.72 -25.34
N PRO A 243 23.33 11.66 -24.35
CA PRO A 243 23.00 12.05 -23.00
C PRO A 243 22.51 13.49 -22.88
N GLY A 244 21.46 13.70 -22.08
CA GLY A 244 20.87 15.01 -21.80
C GLY A 244 19.68 15.41 -22.68
N GLN A 245 19.28 14.59 -23.64
CA GLN A 245 18.01 14.81 -24.37
C GLN A 245 16.84 14.78 -23.39
N SER A 246 15.89 15.70 -23.51
CA SER A 246 14.79 15.82 -22.56
C SER A 246 13.42 16.01 -23.19
N PHE A 247 12.39 15.59 -22.46
CA PHE A 247 10.97 15.78 -22.75
C PHE A 247 10.29 16.27 -21.48
N THR A 248 9.65 17.44 -21.51
CA THR A 248 9.05 18.09 -20.34
C THR A 248 7.56 18.29 -20.55
N ILE A 249 6.76 17.82 -19.59
CA ILE A 249 5.31 17.94 -19.54
C ILE A 249 4.96 19.04 -18.52
N ASP A 250 4.11 19.98 -18.91
CA ASP A 250 3.42 20.90 -18.01
C ASP A 250 2.01 20.37 -17.76
N LEU A 251 1.72 20.03 -16.50
CA LEU A 251 0.44 19.46 -16.07
C LEU A 251 -0.66 20.52 -15.92
N GLY A 252 -0.32 21.81 -16.10
CA GLY A 252 -1.23 22.95 -15.97
C GLY A 252 -1.52 23.35 -14.52
N ARG A 253 -1.31 22.44 -13.56
CA ARG A 253 -1.47 22.65 -12.12
C ARG A 253 -0.53 21.74 -11.32
N ASN A 254 -0.42 22.01 -10.03
CA ASN A 254 0.29 21.13 -9.11
C ASN A 254 -0.56 19.88 -8.85
N VAL A 255 0.06 18.72 -8.96
CA VAL A 255 -0.58 17.42 -8.71
C VAL A 255 0.38 16.49 -7.98
N ASP A 256 -0.18 15.55 -7.25
CA ASP A 256 0.54 14.40 -6.74
C ASP A 256 0.74 13.37 -7.85
N MET A 257 1.95 12.82 -7.92
CA MET A 257 2.31 11.79 -8.90
C MET A 257 3.08 10.67 -8.21
N ASP A 258 2.79 9.43 -8.57
CA ASP A 258 3.51 8.26 -8.05
C ASP A 258 4.24 7.47 -9.15
N LYS A 259 3.74 7.53 -10.39
CA LYS A 259 4.28 6.78 -11.54
C LYS A 259 4.12 7.55 -12.84
N VAL A 260 5.02 7.28 -13.78
CA VAL A 260 4.84 7.61 -15.19
C VAL A 260 5.13 6.41 -16.06
N LEU A 261 4.23 6.12 -16.99
CA LEU A 261 4.42 5.15 -18.06
C LEU A 261 4.60 5.92 -19.37
N PHE A 262 5.58 5.54 -20.18
CA PHE A 262 5.78 6.10 -21.51
C PHE A 262 5.97 4.97 -22.52
N ASP A 263 5.26 5.08 -23.64
CA ASP A 263 5.25 4.11 -24.74
C ASP A 263 6.01 4.70 -25.93
N ALA A 264 7.00 3.98 -26.46
CA ALA A 264 7.71 4.41 -27.66
C ALA A 264 6.88 4.30 -28.95
N GLY A 265 5.73 3.61 -28.92
CA GLY A 265 4.80 3.38 -30.03
C GLY A 265 5.14 2.13 -30.85
N SER A 266 4.13 1.49 -31.44
CA SER A 266 4.33 0.24 -32.19
C SER A 266 5.15 0.42 -33.47
N ALA A 267 5.03 1.57 -34.14
CA ALA A 267 5.80 1.89 -35.35
C ALA A 267 7.30 2.15 -35.05
N THR A 268 7.59 2.52 -33.81
CA THR A 268 8.90 2.98 -33.32
C THR A 268 9.33 2.16 -32.11
N ALA A 269 8.99 0.86 -32.09
CA ALA A 269 9.06 0.04 -30.90
C ALA A 269 10.46 -0.13 -30.29
N ASN A 270 11.51 0.18 -31.06
CA ASN A 270 12.91 0.14 -30.63
C ASN A 270 13.50 1.52 -30.29
N ASP A 271 12.69 2.60 -30.34
CA ASP A 271 13.11 3.99 -30.10
C ASP A 271 12.88 4.43 -28.64
N TYR A 272 12.69 3.49 -27.72
CA TYR A 272 12.64 3.80 -26.29
C TYR A 272 14.00 4.36 -25.79
N PRO A 273 14.02 5.19 -24.74
CA PRO A 273 15.27 5.74 -24.22
C PRO A 273 16.11 4.61 -23.59
N ARG A 274 17.40 4.50 -23.97
CA ARG A 274 18.27 3.41 -23.46
C ARG A 274 18.58 3.55 -21.98
N ILE A 275 18.79 4.77 -21.51
CA ILE A 275 18.86 5.14 -20.10
C ILE A 275 17.92 6.32 -19.93
N TRP A 276 17.08 6.29 -18.91
CA TRP A 276 16.11 7.33 -18.62
C TRP A 276 16.20 7.77 -17.17
N ASP A 277 16.02 9.08 -16.95
CA ASP A 277 15.82 9.68 -15.64
C ASP A 277 14.50 10.45 -15.65
N VAL A 278 13.83 10.49 -14.50
CA VAL A 278 12.60 11.26 -14.29
C VAL A 278 12.84 12.29 -13.22
N TYR A 279 12.42 13.53 -13.48
CA TYR A 279 12.49 14.64 -12.55
C TYR A 279 11.14 15.31 -12.39
N VAL A 280 10.90 15.85 -11.19
CA VAL A 280 9.72 16.67 -10.88
C VAL A 280 10.17 18.09 -10.50
N SER A 281 9.35 19.09 -10.83
CA SER A 281 9.57 20.49 -10.49
C SER A 281 8.25 21.25 -10.29
N TRP A 282 8.29 22.26 -9.43
CA TRP A 282 7.18 23.20 -9.22
C TRP A 282 7.23 24.40 -10.17
N ASP A 283 8.43 24.79 -10.58
CA ASP A 283 8.73 26.07 -11.22
C ASP A 283 9.38 25.94 -12.60
N ASN A 284 9.64 24.71 -13.07
CA ASN A 284 10.36 24.39 -14.30
C ASN A 284 11.84 24.88 -14.30
N VAL A 285 12.40 25.16 -13.12
CA VAL A 285 13.77 25.62 -12.92
C VAL A 285 14.53 24.66 -12.01
N THR A 286 14.00 24.40 -10.82
CA THR A 286 14.61 23.51 -9.83
C THR A 286 14.01 22.12 -9.99
N TYR A 287 14.87 21.14 -10.30
CA TYR A 287 14.46 19.77 -10.54
C TYR A 287 14.98 18.82 -9.46
N THR A 288 14.11 17.93 -9.01
CA THR A 288 14.48 16.80 -8.15
C THR A 288 14.31 15.52 -8.93
N GLN A 289 15.36 14.68 -9.00
CA GLN A 289 15.28 13.37 -9.63
C GLN A 289 14.43 12.44 -8.75
N VAL A 290 13.41 11.82 -9.33
CA VAL A 290 12.45 10.97 -8.63
C VAL A 290 12.49 9.51 -9.07
N ALA A 291 13.01 9.23 -10.27
CA ALA A 291 13.22 7.87 -10.75
C ALA A 291 14.32 7.83 -11.81
N SER A 292 14.86 6.63 -12.06
CA SER A 292 15.81 6.36 -13.14
C SER A 292 15.87 4.87 -13.48
N GLY A 293 16.23 4.56 -14.73
CA GLY A 293 16.22 3.19 -15.24
C GLY A 293 16.81 3.07 -16.65
N PHE A 294 16.68 1.88 -17.26
CA PHE A 294 17.04 1.63 -18.65
C PHE A 294 15.83 1.18 -19.43
N GLY A 295 15.81 1.51 -20.72
CA GLY A 295 14.81 0.99 -21.63
C GLY A 295 15.25 -0.38 -22.14
N ASN A 296 14.41 -1.37 -21.95
CA ASN A 296 14.54 -2.72 -22.50
C ASN A 296 13.33 -3.14 -23.34
N ASP A 297 12.28 -2.34 -23.32
CA ASP A 297 11.01 -2.62 -23.98
C ASP A 297 10.38 -1.32 -24.48
N ARG A 298 9.41 -1.48 -25.36
CA ARG A 298 8.64 -0.40 -25.97
C ARG A 298 7.91 0.45 -24.92
N THR A 299 7.30 -0.20 -23.94
CA THR A 299 6.51 0.43 -22.89
C THR A 299 7.28 0.37 -21.60
N ILE A 300 7.59 1.52 -21.02
CA ILE A 300 8.40 1.63 -19.80
C ILE A 300 7.57 2.30 -18.72
N GLN A 301 7.56 1.73 -17.52
CA GLN A 301 7.01 2.35 -16.32
C GLN A 301 8.14 2.77 -15.38
N ALA A 302 8.09 4.01 -14.91
CA ALA A 302 8.97 4.55 -13.88
C ALA A 302 8.15 4.86 -12.62
N ASP A 303 8.43 4.14 -11.54
CA ASP A 303 7.84 4.37 -10.21
C ASP A 303 8.68 5.37 -9.40
N PHE A 304 8.06 6.41 -8.83
CA PHE A 304 8.73 7.54 -8.16
C PHE A 304 9.18 7.23 -6.74
N GLN A 305 8.99 5.98 -6.31
CA GLN A 305 9.31 5.47 -4.98
C GLN A 305 8.70 6.35 -3.87
N GLY A 306 7.37 6.48 -3.94
CA GLY A 306 6.55 7.36 -3.11
C GLY A 306 5.98 8.52 -3.90
N THR A 307 4.91 9.11 -3.40
CA THR A 307 4.26 10.26 -4.04
C THR A 307 5.18 11.48 -4.08
N LYS A 308 5.20 12.18 -5.21
CA LYS A 308 5.93 13.43 -5.44
C LYS A 308 4.97 14.47 -5.97
N ASN A 309 4.94 15.64 -5.33
CA ASN A 309 4.12 16.74 -5.80
C ASN A 309 4.93 17.67 -6.72
N GLY A 310 4.28 18.13 -7.79
CA GLY A 310 4.81 19.18 -8.65
C GLY A 310 3.88 19.48 -9.82
N ARG A 311 4.31 20.38 -10.69
CA ARG A 311 3.58 20.76 -11.92
C ARG A 311 4.27 20.26 -13.19
N TYR A 312 5.59 20.13 -13.15
CA TYR A 312 6.40 19.76 -14.30
C TYR A 312 7.01 18.39 -14.08
N LEU A 313 6.87 17.53 -15.08
CA LEU A 313 7.54 16.24 -15.16
C LEU A 313 8.51 16.27 -16.33
N ARG A 314 9.78 15.94 -16.08
CA ARG A 314 10.84 15.90 -17.10
C ARG A 314 11.43 14.51 -17.20
N LEU A 315 11.31 13.91 -18.38
CA LEU A 315 12.03 12.70 -18.77
C LEU A 315 13.35 13.13 -19.43
N VAL A 316 14.46 12.50 -19.06
CA VAL A 316 15.78 12.74 -19.65
C VAL A 316 16.34 11.42 -20.17
N SER A 317 16.68 11.35 -21.45
CA SER A 317 17.45 10.25 -22.01
C SER A 317 18.94 10.48 -21.78
N ASN A 318 19.57 9.58 -21.02
CA ASN A 318 21.00 9.64 -20.69
C ASN A 318 21.82 8.51 -21.35
N GLY A 319 21.18 7.73 -22.22
CA GLY A 319 21.84 6.66 -22.96
C GLY A 319 22.35 7.11 -24.32
N THR A 320 23.21 6.29 -24.93
CA THR A 320 23.65 6.46 -26.31
C THR A 320 23.04 5.38 -27.20
N SER A 321 22.55 5.76 -28.38
CA SER A 321 22.06 4.82 -29.39
C SER A 321 22.09 5.46 -30.78
N SER A 322 22.29 4.67 -31.82
CA SER A 322 22.07 5.13 -33.20
C SER A 322 20.58 5.33 -33.52
N GLN A 323 19.69 4.74 -32.73
CA GLN A 323 18.24 4.93 -32.86
C GLN A 323 17.83 6.32 -32.35
N TRP A 324 16.68 6.80 -32.84
CA TRP A 324 16.04 7.99 -32.29
C TRP A 324 15.40 7.68 -30.94
N TRP A 325 14.99 8.73 -30.23
CA TRP A 325 14.11 8.60 -29.06
C TRP A 325 12.70 9.00 -29.47
N SER A 326 11.74 8.14 -29.21
CA SER A 326 10.34 8.36 -29.55
C SER A 326 9.43 8.16 -28.33
N ILE A 327 8.33 8.91 -28.28
CA ILE A 327 7.24 8.75 -27.31
C ILE A 327 5.92 8.90 -28.05
N ALA A 328 5.15 7.81 -28.10
CA ALA A 328 3.80 7.78 -28.65
C ALA A 328 2.77 8.20 -27.63
N GLU A 329 2.87 7.75 -26.38
CA GLU A 329 1.93 8.14 -25.34
C GLU A 329 2.58 8.14 -23.96
N ILE A 330 2.04 8.97 -23.07
CA ILE A 330 2.43 9.03 -21.66
C ILE A 330 1.19 8.85 -20.78
N ALA A 331 1.30 8.07 -19.72
CA ALA A 331 0.30 7.98 -18.66
C ALA A 331 0.93 8.33 -17.32
N ILE A 332 0.30 9.24 -16.58
CA ILE A 332 0.77 9.69 -15.27
C ILE A 332 -0.25 9.24 -14.24
N SER A 333 0.14 8.44 -13.26
CA SER A 333 -0.77 7.95 -12.23
C SER A 333 -0.83 8.89 -11.02
N SER A 334 -2.01 8.94 -10.40
CA SER A 334 -2.28 9.65 -9.14
C SER A 334 -3.47 9.02 -8.40
N GLY A 335 -3.25 8.39 -7.25
CA GLY A 335 -4.31 8.04 -6.29
C GLY A 335 -5.36 7.02 -6.78
N THR A 336 -6.61 7.15 -6.29
CA THR A 336 -7.71 6.17 -6.41
C THR A 336 -8.93 6.66 -7.21
N ALA A 337 -9.02 7.94 -7.57
CA ALA A 337 -10.17 8.51 -8.27
C ALA A 337 -10.08 8.26 -9.79
N ILE A 338 -11.23 8.06 -10.44
CA ILE A 338 -11.30 8.08 -11.90
C ILE A 338 -11.09 9.52 -12.33
N ASP A 339 -10.15 9.70 -13.26
CA ASP A 339 -9.88 11.00 -13.82
C ASP A 339 -11.08 11.54 -14.63
N ARG A 340 -11.32 12.84 -14.43
CA ARG A 340 -12.55 13.53 -14.87
C ARG A 340 -12.32 14.35 -16.13
N GLY A 341 -11.09 14.41 -16.63
CA GLY A 341 -10.83 15.10 -17.88
C GLY A 341 -11.56 14.42 -19.02
N GLY A 342 -12.17 15.22 -19.90
CA GLY A 342 -13.01 14.74 -20.99
C GLY A 342 -14.47 14.45 -20.61
N TRP A 343 -14.85 14.54 -19.33
CA TRP A 343 -16.25 14.40 -18.93
C TRP A 343 -17.08 15.62 -19.35
N SER A 344 -18.35 15.39 -19.65
CA SER A 344 -19.34 16.45 -19.88
C SER A 344 -20.38 16.47 -18.77
N MET A 345 -20.61 17.64 -18.18
CA MET A 345 -21.58 17.83 -17.09
C MET A 345 -22.81 18.60 -17.57
N SER A 346 -23.98 18.16 -17.14
CA SER A 346 -25.26 18.87 -17.30
C SER A 346 -26.03 18.87 -15.99
N ALA A 347 -26.93 19.85 -15.84
CA ALA A 347 -27.79 19.97 -14.67
C ALA A 347 -29.20 20.40 -15.09
N SER A 348 -30.19 19.98 -14.31
CA SER A 348 -31.60 20.38 -14.49
C SER A 348 -31.84 21.89 -14.31
N VAL A 349 -31.00 22.54 -13.49
CA VAL A 349 -31.06 23.95 -13.11
C VAL A 349 -29.65 24.49 -12.85
N GLY A 350 -29.53 25.80 -12.64
CA GLY A 350 -28.24 26.43 -12.38
C GLY A 350 -27.37 26.60 -13.63
N ALA A 351 -26.33 27.43 -13.52
CA ALA A 351 -25.37 27.68 -14.58
C ALA A 351 -24.02 26.98 -14.29
N SER A 352 -23.21 26.81 -15.32
CA SER A 352 -21.82 26.33 -15.21
C SER A 352 -21.64 24.98 -14.49
N PRO A 353 -22.34 23.90 -14.91
CA PRO A 353 -22.16 22.58 -14.31
C PRO A 353 -20.72 22.03 -14.43
N GLY A 354 -19.91 22.56 -15.35
CA GLY A 354 -18.48 22.22 -15.47
C GLY A 354 -17.64 22.59 -14.26
N ASN A 355 -18.09 23.53 -13.42
CA ASN A 355 -17.39 23.86 -12.17
C ASN A 355 -17.32 22.69 -11.19
N MET A 356 -18.19 21.68 -11.33
CA MET A 356 -18.13 20.47 -10.48
C MET A 356 -16.91 19.58 -10.76
N ILE A 357 -16.21 19.79 -11.88
CA ILE A 357 -15.12 18.90 -12.31
C ILE A 357 -13.82 19.63 -12.67
N ASP A 358 -13.73 20.92 -12.37
CA ASP A 358 -12.59 21.75 -12.78
C ASP A 358 -11.37 21.61 -11.84
N GLY A 359 -11.53 20.99 -10.67
CA GLY A 359 -10.46 20.78 -9.71
C GLY A 359 -10.03 22.06 -9.01
N ASN A 360 -10.90 23.06 -8.96
CA ASN A 360 -10.71 24.33 -8.28
C ASN A 360 -11.68 24.46 -7.10
N VAL A 361 -11.17 24.28 -5.89
CA VAL A 361 -11.96 24.40 -4.65
C VAL A 361 -12.60 25.78 -4.41
N GLY A 362 -12.22 26.81 -5.21
CA GLY A 362 -12.83 28.14 -5.17
C GLY A 362 -14.06 28.31 -6.08
N THR A 363 -14.33 27.39 -7.00
CA THR A 363 -15.50 27.40 -7.90
C THR A 363 -16.52 26.35 -7.46
N ARG A 364 -17.75 26.46 -7.98
CA ARG A 364 -18.84 25.49 -7.70
C ARG A 364 -19.99 25.62 -8.69
N TRP A 365 -20.79 24.57 -8.77
CA TRP A 365 -22.16 24.63 -9.30
C TRP A 365 -23.15 24.86 -8.15
N THR A 366 -24.22 25.59 -8.44
CA THR A 366 -25.37 25.75 -7.54
C THR A 366 -26.66 25.70 -8.32
N THR A 367 -27.72 25.24 -7.64
CA THR A 367 -29.10 25.32 -8.13
C THR A 367 -29.59 26.76 -8.32
N GLY A 368 -29.01 27.73 -7.60
CA GLY A 368 -29.43 29.15 -7.61
C GLY A 368 -30.82 29.40 -7.00
N ALA A 369 -31.38 28.39 -6.33
CA ALA A 369 -32.73 28.41 -5.76
C ALA A 369 -32.85 27.35 -4.65
N ALA A 370 -33.94 27.41 -3.89
CA ALA A 370 -34.29 26.41 -2.89
C ALA A 370 -34.36 25.00 -3.50
N GLN A 371 -33.97 23.99 -2.70
CA GLN A 371 -34.00 22.60 -3.12
C GLN A 371 -35.44 22.13 -3.38
N THR A 372 -35.66 21.52 -4.55
CA THR A 372 -36.93 20.91 -4.93
C THR A 372 -36.70 19.50 -5.48
N ASN A 373 -37.52 18.55 -5.04
CA ASN A 373 -37.43 17.16 -5.46
C ASN A 373 -37.42 17.05 -7.00
N GLY A 374 -36.44 16.33 -7.52
CA GLY A 374 -36.28 16.08 -8.96
C GLY A 374 -35.18 16.92 -9.61
N GLN A 375 -34.58 17.87 -8.88
CA GLN A 375 -33.35 18.53 -9.33
C GLN A 375 -32.25 17.48 -9.49
N TYR A 376 -31.59 17.45 -10.64
CA TYR A 376 -30.52 16.50 -10.94
C TYR A 376 -29.30 17.14 -11.58
N ILE A 377 -28.17 16.45 -11.41
CA ILE A 377 -26.95 16.58 -12.20
C ILE A 377 -26.69 15.28 -12.95
N GLN A 378 -26.02 15.38 -14.10
CA GLN A 378 -25.69 14.24 -14.94
C GLN A 378 -24.30 14.42 -15.54
N ALA A 379 -23.51 13.35 -15.53
CA ALA A 379 -22.23 13.26 -16.21
C ALA A 379 -22.29 12.30 -17.40
N ASP A 380 -21.59 12.64 -18.48
CA ASP A 380 -21.13 11.72 -19.53
C ASP A 380 -19.62 11.58 -19.43
N MET A 381 -19.13 10.38 -19.09
CA MET A 381 -17.72 10.05 -18.96
C MET A 381 -17.06 9.72 -20.32
N GLY A 382 -17.80 9.78 -21.42
CA GLY A 382 -17.32 9.56 -22.80
C GLY A 382 -17.21 8.08 -23.20
N ALA A 383 -16.87 7.20 -22.27
CA ALA A 383 -16.76 5.75 -22.46
C ALA A 383 -17.38 4.98 -21.28
N LEU A 384 -17.55 3.67 -21.44
CA LEU A 384 -17.83 2.81 -20.28
C LEU A 384 -16.62 2.80 -19.36
N VAL A 385 -16.88 3.12 -18.09
CA VAL A 385 -15.92 3.02 -16.98
C VAL A 385 -16.57 2.18 -15.89
N THR A 386 -15.81 1.28 -15.28
CA THR A 386 -16.28 0.54 -14.10
C THR A 386 -16.03 1.37 -12.86
N LEU A 387 -17.10 1.59 -12.08
CA LEU A 387 -17.10 2.42 -10.88
C LEU A 387 -18.00 1.78 -9.83
N ASN A 388 -17.72 2.07 -8.56
CA ASN A 388 -18.51 1.64 -7.41
C ASN A 388 -18.79 2.80 -6.45
N ASN A 389 -18.41 4.02 -6.84
CA ASN A 389 -18.52 5.20 -6.01
C ASN A 389 -18.81 6.47 -6.83
N VAL A 390 -19.66 7.33 -6.29
CA VAL A 390 -19.76 8.76 -6.65
C VAL A 390 -19.71 9.58 -5.37
N THR A 391 -18.82 10.57 -5.31
CA THR A 391 -18.70 11.50 -4.18
C THR A 391 -18.97 12.93 -4.65
N ILE A 392 -19.76 13.66 -3.86
CA ILE A 392 -20.00 15.09 -4.07
C ILE A 392 -19.58 15.88 -2.83
N ASP A 393 -18.77 16.90 -3.03
CA ASP A 393 -18.32 17.80 -1.98
C ASP A 393 -19.09 19.11 -2.08
N THR A 394 -19.61 19.57 -0.94
CA THR A 394 -20.01 20.97 -0.76
C THR A 394 -18.77 21.81 -0.48
N ALA A 395 -18.87 23.13 -0.63
CA ALA A 395 -17.72 23.99 -0.40
C ALA A 395 -17.30 24.01 1.07
N LYS A 396 -16.14 23.42 1.35
CA LYS A 396 -15.52 23.34 2.67
C LYS A 396 -15.23 24.74 3.22
N ASN A 397 -15.49 24.94 4.51
CA ASN A 397 -15.13 26.14 5.27
C ASN A 397 -15.76 27.43 4.72
N THR A 398 -17.00 27.32 4.21
CA THR A 398 -17.80 28.45 3.74
C THR A 398 -19.16 28.48 4.45
N SER A 399 -19.92 29.57 4.32
CA SER A 399 -21.30 29.65 4.84
C SER A 399 -22.25 28.59 4.27
N ASP A 400 -21.82 27.88 3.22
CA ASP A 400 -22.66 27.06 2.36
C ASP A 400 -22.50 25.56 2.63
N GLU A 401 -21.80 25.16 3.70
CA GLU A 401 -21.65 23.76 4.12
C GLU A 401 -22.99 23.04 4.38
N THR A 402 -24.09 23.79 4.46
CA THR A 402 -25.45 23.27 4.64
C THR A 402 -26.19 23.02 3.32
N ASP A 403 -25.58 23.35 2.16
CA ASP A 403 -26.16 23.23 0.82
C ASP A 403 -25.98 21.82 0.19
N TYR A 404 -25.96 20.78 1.02
CA TYR A 404 -25.94 19.38 0.58
C TYR A 404 -27.34 18.86 0.21
N ALA A 405 -27.42 17.82 -0.61
CA ALA A 405 -28.70 17.21 -0.99
C ALA A 405 -29.42 16.60 0.24
N ARG A 406 -30.68 16.95 0.50
CA ARG A 406 -31.45 16.38 1.64
C ARG A 406 -31.88 14.92 1.46
N GLY A 407 -31.77 14.42 0.25
CA GLY A 407 -32.09 13.06 -0.15
C GLY A 407 -31.55 12.86 -1.56
N TYR A 408 -31.19 11.64 -1.93
CA TYR A 408 -30.71 11.36 -3.27
C TYR A 408 -31.19 10.01 -3.83
N THR A 409 -31.22 9.95 -5.16
CA THR A 409 -31.24 8.74 -5.96
C THR A 409 -30.09 8.82 -6.97
N LEU A 410 -29.19 7.84 -6.95
CA LEU A 410 -28.11 7.70 -7.94
C LEU A 410 -28.49 6.63 -8.96
N GLN A 411 -28.38 6.97 -10.23
CA GLN A 411 -28.66 6.07 -11.35
C GLN A 411 -27.50 6.01 -12.32
N LEU A 412 -27.23 4.84 -12.87
CA LEU A 412 -26.21 4.62 -13.90
C LEU A 412 -26.85 4.26 -15.23
N SER A 413 -26.17 4.59 -16.33
CA SER A 413 -26.55 4.21 -17.69
C SER A 413 -25.34 3.91 -18.56
N ARG A 414 -25.46 2.87 -19.39
CA ARG A 414 -24.47 2.53 -20.42
C ARG A 414 -24.68 3.31 -21.73
N ASN A 415 -25.88 3.82 -21.97
CA ASN A 415 -26.31 4.36 -23.27
C ASN A 415 -27.00 5.74 -23.21
N GLY A 416 -27.27 6.26 -22.02
CA GLY A 416 -27.93 7.55 -21.79
C GLY A 416 -29.46 7.51 -21.83
N SER A 417 -30.07 6.37 -22.19
CA SER A 417 -31.53 6.21 -22.31
C SER A 417 -32.12 5.21 -21.32
N THR A 418 -31.40 4.13 -21.00
CA THR A 418 -31.79 3.14 -20.00
C THR A 418 -31.05 3.40 -18.70
N TRP A 419 -31.78 3.62 -17.61
CA TRP A 419 -31.22 4.00 -16.31
C TRP A 419 -31.55 2.96 -15.25
N THR A 420 -30.54 2.59 -14.46
CA THR A 420 -30.68 1.68 -13.32
C THR A 420 -30.35 2.44 -12.05
N THR A 421 -31.27 2.42 -11.08
CA THR A 421 -30.98 2.95 -9.73
C THR A 421 -30.01 2.02 -9.02
N VAL A 422 -28.91 2.57 -8.50
CA VAL A 422 -27.88 1.82 -7.77
C VAL A 422 -27.78 2.17 -6.30
N ALA A 423 -28.23 3.37 -5.92
CA ALA A 423 -28.23 3.80 -4.54
C ALA A 423 -29.30 4.86 -4.29
N THR A 424 -29.81 4.89 -3.07
CA THR A 424 -30.68 5.94 -2.52
C THR A 424 -30.25 6.23 -1.09
N GLY A 425 -30.42 7.47 -0.63
CA GLY A 425 -30.04 7.82 0.73
C GLY A 425 -30.26 9.28 1.03
N VAL A 426 -29.59 9.76 2.08
CA VAL A 426 -29.59 11.17 2.50
C VAL A 426 -28.19 11.73 2.34
N GLY A 427 -28.09 12.98 1.91
CA GLY A 427 -26.79 13.64 1.87
C GLY A 427 -26.30 13.99 3.26
N THR A 428 -24.99 14.03 3.40
CA THR A 428 -24.25 14.39 4.61
C THR A 428 -23.64 15.78 4.44
N ARG A 429 -23.45 16.47 5.57
CA ARG A 429 -22.77 17.78 5.62
C ARG A 429 -21.34 17.65 5.09
N LYS A 430 -20.80 18.72 4.49
CA LYS A 430 -19.47 18.82 3.86
C LYS A 430 -19.30 17.95 2.61
N ALA A 431 -19.49 16.63 2.70
CA ALA A 431 -19.34 15.73 1.55
C ALA A 431 -20.32 14.56 1.66
N THR A 432 -20.80 14.04 0.53
CA THR A 432 -21.66 12.85 0.45
C THR A 432 -21.04 11.81 -0.47
N THR A 433 -20.76 10.63 0.08
CA THR A 433 -20.18 9.49 -0.64
C THR A 433 -21.18 8.37 -0.83
N ILE A 434 -21.45 8.06 -2.09
CA ILE A 434 -22.47 7.13 -2.50
C ILE A 434 -21.78 5.89 -3.07
N GLY A 435 -21.63 4.86 -2.21
CA GLY A 435 -21.11 3.55 -2.60
C GLY A 435 -22.20 2.63 -3.15
N PHE A 436 -21.87 1.80 -4.12
CA PHE A 436 -22.74 0.79 -4.73
C PHE A 436 -21.90 -0.37 -5.30
N VAL A 437 -22.52 -1.45 -5.76
CA VAL A 437 -21.78 -2.58 -6.36
C VAL A 437 -21.12 -2.14 -7.67
N ALA A 438 -19.85 -2.50 -7.87
CA ALA A 438 -19.09 -2.15 -9.07
C ALA A 438 -19.82 -2.58 -10.36
N GLN A 439 -20.02 -1.64 -11.28
CA GLN A 439 -20.65 -1.89 -12.57
C GLN A 439 -20.16 -0.89 -13.62
N ALA A 440 -20.16 -1.27 -14.90
CA ALA A 440 -19.77 -0.33 -15.96
C ALA A 440 -20.91 0.61 -16.36
N ALA A 441 -20.59 1.91 -16.43
CA ALA A 441 -21.48 2.95 -16.91
C ALA A 441 -20.70 3.96 -17.77
N ARG A 442 -21.41 4.64 -18.67
CA ARG A 442 -20.91 5.85 -19.35
C ARG A 442 -21.49 7.11 -18.72
N TYR A 443 -22.72 7.00 -18.22
CA TYR A 443 -23.43 8.10 -17.60
C TYR A 443 -23.81 7.74 -16.16
N PHE A 444 -23.78 8.75 -15.30
CA PHE A 444 -24.49 8.70 -14.03
C PHE A 444 -25.34 9.95 -13.86
N ARG A 445 -26.45 9.80 -13.13
CA ARG A 445 -27.37 10.88 -12.78
C ARG A 445 -27.66 10.82 -11.30
N LEU A 446 -27.36 11.92 -10.61
CA LEU A 446 -27.69 12.10 -9.21
C LEU A 446 -28.89 13.04 -9.12
N THR A 447 -30.00 12.53 -8.61
CA THR A 447 -31.24 13.29 -8.41
C THR A 447 -31.42 13.55 -6.93
N GLN A 448 -31.53 14.83 -6.54
CA GLN A 448 -31.89 15.23 -5.19
C GLN A 448 -33.40 15.01 -4.98
N THR A 449 -33.77 14.38 -3.85
CA THR A 449 -35.15 13.90 -3.60
C THR A 449 -35.87 14.60 -2.45
N GLY A 450 -35.18 15.47 -1.70
CA GLY A 450 -35.74 16.19 -0.56
C GLY A 450 -36.28 17.58 -0.91
N SER A 451 -36.50 18.41 0.11
CA SER A 451 -36.81 19.84 -0.05
C SER A 451 -36.20 20.63 1.10
N SER A 452 -35.68 21.82 0.82
CA SER A 452 -35.01 22.69 1.80
C SER A 452 -35.08 24.14 1.35
N GLY A 453 -35.08 25.08 2.31
CA GLY A 453 -34.86 26.49 2.01
C GLY A 453 -33.42 26.80 1.59
N SER A 454 -32.47 25.96 1.98
CA SER A 454 -31.07 25.99 1.50
C SER A 454 -30.98 25.67 0.01
N TRP A 455 -29.90 26.10 -0.62
CA TRP A 455 -29.61 25.71 -1.99
C TRP A 455 -29.04 24.29 -2.02
N TRP A 456 -28.92 23.71 -3.21
CA TRP A 456 -28.02 22.59 -3.44
C TRP A 456 -26.82 23.07 -4.24
N SER A 457 -25.62 22.80 -3.72
CA SER A 457 -24.34 23.16 -4.32
C SER A 457 -23.38 21.98 -4.33
N ILE A 458 -22.55 21.92 -5.37
CA ILE A 458 -21.46 20.97 -5.51
C ILE A 458 -20.21 21.77 -5.93
N GLY A 459 -19.19 21.75 -5.07
CA GLY A 459 -17.86 22.26 -5.38
C GLY A 459 -17.15 21.30 -6.32
N GLU A 460 -16.97 20.06 -5.87
CA GLU A 460 -16.33 19.01 -6.66
C GLU A 460 -17.18 17.74 -6.67
N LEU A 461 -17.19 17.07 -7.82
CA LEU A 461 -17.79 15.77 -8.04
C LEU A 461 -16.72 14.81 -8.50
N THR A 462 -16.61 13.66 -7.84
CA THR A 462 -15.70 12.58 -8.21
C THR A 462 -16.45 11.27 -8.38
N ALA A 463 -15.91 10.37 -9.22
CA ALA A 463 -16.31 8.97 -9.21
C ALA A 463 -15.05 8.11 -9.09
N GLY A 464 -15.22 6.91 -8.57
CA GLY A 464 -14.10 6.03 -8.27
C GLY A 464 -14.44 4.56 -8.38
N LEU A 465 -13.38 3.76 -8.45
CA LEU A 465 -13.41 2.33 -8.22
C LEU A 465 -12.59 2.06 -6.96
N TYR A 466 -13.26 2.17 -5.82
CA TYR A 466 -12.62 2.03 -4.51
C TYR A 466 -12.40 0.55 -4.19
N ASN A 467 -11.16 0.23 -3.81
CA ASN A 467 -10.76 -1.11 -3.40
C ASN A 467 -10.54 -1.09 -1.89
N ASP A 468 -11.62 -1.26 -1.13
CA ASP A 468 -11.62 -1.22 0.33
C ASP A 468 -12.50 -2.35 0.91
N ASP A 469 -12.39 -2.58 2.22
CA ASP A 469 -13.10 -3.66 2.90
C ASP A 469 -14.63 -3.53 2.75
N TYR A 470 -15.16 -2.31 2.85
CA TYR A 470 -16.58 -2.05 2.62
C TYR A 470 -17.05 -2.47 1.21
N SER A 471 -16.31 -2.05 0.18
CA SER A 471 -16.64 -2.35 -1.21
C SER A 471 -16.51 -3.84 -1.52
N LEU A 472 -15.50 -4.51 -0.94
CA LEU A 472 -15.36 -5.95 -0.99
C LEU A 472 -16.60 -6.64 -0.39
N GLN A 473 -16.95 -6.31 0.86
CA GLN A 473 -18.08 -6.96 1.54
C GLN A 473 -19.42 -6.69 0.87
N LEU A 474 -19.63 -5.47 0.36
CA LEU A 474 -20.82 -5.13 -0.40
C LEU A 474 -20.92 -5.96 -1.68
N ALA A 475 -19.81 -6.13 -2.41
CA ALA A 475 -19.77 -6.95 -3.61
C ALA A 475 -20.01 -8.44 -3.29
N MET A 476 -19.36 -8.99 -2.27
CA MET A 476 -19.54 -10.40 -1.87
C MET A 476 -20.98 -10.69 -1.44
N ALA A 477 -21.57 -9.82 -0.61
CA ALA A 477 -22.95 -9.98 -0.16
C ALA A 477 -23.95 -9.97 -1.32
N ASN A 478 -23.73 -9.10 -2.32
CA ASN A 478 -24.59 -9.05 -3.52
C ASN A 478 -24.39 -10.24 -4.45
N ARG A 479 -23.14 -10.70 -4.64
CA ARG A 479 -22.82 -11.78 -5.59
C ARG A 479 -23.13 -13.17 -5.04
N PHE A 480 -22.89 -13.41 -3.75
CA PHE A 480 -22.90 -14.75 -3.15
C PHE A 480 -23.90 -14.90 -1.99
N GLY A 481 -24.60 -13.83 -1.62
CA GLY A 481 -25.45 -13.81 -0.43
C GLY A 481 -24.66 -13.88 0.87
N ALA A 482 -25.34 -13.76 2.01
CA ALA A 482 -24.70 -13.71 3.33
C ALA A 482 -23.83 -14.94 3.63
N SER A 483 -24.35 -16.15 3.38
CA SER A 483 -23.60 -17.40 3.66
C SER A 483 -22.38 -17.58 2.76
N GLY A 484 -22.49 -17.22 1.47
CA GLY A 484 -21.37 -17.31 0.54
C GLY A 484 -20.28 -16.28 0.84
N ALA A 485 -20.68 -15.06 1.22
CA ALA A 485 -19.75 -14.02 1.69
C ALA A 485 -19.02 -14.46 2.98
N GLN A 486 -19.75 -15.03 3.95
CA GLN A 486 -19.14 -15.52 5.19
C GLN A 486 -18.13 -16.64 4.92
N ALA A 487 -18.44 -17.60 4.04
CA ALA A 487 -17.49 -18.66 3.69
C ALA A 487 -16.18 -18.15 3.07
N ILE A 488 -16.24 -17.05 2.29
CA ILE A 488 -15.06 -16.39 1.74
C ILE A 488 -14.26 -15.67 2.84
N ILE A 489 -14.95 -14.97 3.74
CA ILE A 489 -14.35 -14.29 4.89
C ILE A 489 -13.65 -15.32 5.81
N ASP A 490 -14.31 -16.44 6.12
CA ASP A 490 -13.75 -17.51 6.94
C ASP A 490 -12.50 -18.11 6.28
N ALA A 491 -12.54 -18.38 4.97
CA ALA A 491 -11.38 -18.90 4.24
C ALA A 491 -10.16 -17.97 4.30
N HIS A 492 -10.37 -16.65 4.24
CA HIS A 492 -9.30 -15.68 4.47
C HIS A 492 -8.80 -15.73 5.91
N GLN A 493 -9.70 -15.62 6.88
CA GLN A 493 -9.34 -15.53 8.30
C GLN A 493 -8.61 -16.79 8.80
N ASP A 494 -9.06 -17.98 8.40
CA ASP A 494 -8.46 -19.28 8.76
C ASP A 494 -7.09 -19.50 8.11
N THR A 495 -6.85 -18.86 6.97
CA THR A 495 -5.57 -18.95 6.26
C THR A 495 -4.58 -17.89 6.74
N TRP A 496 -5.07 -16.69 7.07
CA TRP A 496 -4.23 -15.54 7.36
C TRP A 496 -3.65 -15.55 8.77
N LEU A 497 -4.29 -16.16 9.77
CA LEU A 497 -3.70 -16.28 11.10
C LEU A 497 -4.00 -17.65 11.71
N THR A 498 -2.94 -18.34 12.15
CA THR A 498 -3.01 -19.69 12.69
C THR A 498 -2.27 -19.79 14.02
N GLU A 499 -2.44 -20.89 14.76
CA GLU A 499 -1.67 -21.16 15.99
C GLU A 499 -0.15 -21.07 15.76
N SER A 500 0.35 -21.53 14.61
CA SER A 500 1.78 -21.47 14.28
C SER A 500 2.29 -20.03 14.12
N ASP A 501 1.40 -19.10 13.75
CA ASP A 501 1.75 -17.69 13.66
C ASP A 501 1.89 -17.08 15.05
N LEU A 502 1.01 -17.46 15.98
CA LEU A 502 1.08 -17.05 17.37
C LEU A 502 2.33 -17.64 18.07
N ASP A 503 2.74 -18.85 17.71
CA ASP A 503 4.02 -19.44 18.14
C ASP A 503 5.23 -18.65 17.65
N ASN A 504 5.19 -18.13 16.41
CA ASN A 504 6.26 -17.27 15.89
C ASN A 504 6.33 -15.92 16.63
N ILE A 505 5.18 -15.37 17.01
CA ILE A 505 5.08 -14.12 17.80
C ILE A 505 5.66 -14.32 19.20
N ASP A 506 5.31 -15.40 19.89
CA ASP A 506 5.89 -15.75 21.20
C ASP A 506 7.41 -16.00 21.10
N ALA A 507 7.84 -16.74 20.07
CA ALA A 507 9.27 -17.00 19.83
C ALA A 507 10.08 -15.72 19.54
N ALA A 508 9.44 -14.65 19.05
CA ALA A 508 10.07 -13.35 18.89
C ALA A 508 10.24 -12.59 20.22
N GLY A 509 9.70 -13.09 21.33
CA GLY A 509 9.79 -12.52 22.68
C GLY A 509 8.80 -11.40 22.95
N PHE A 510 7.74 -11.30 22.15
CA PHE A 510 6.69 -10.31 22.34
C PHE A 510 5.78 -10.68 23.53
N ASN A 511 5.24 -9.67 24.19
CA ASN A 511 4.23 -9.82 25.23
C ASN A 511 2.90 -9.16 24.83
N PHE A 512 2.78 -8.68 23.59
CA PHE A 512 1.65 -7.89 23.15
C PHE A 512 1.31 -8.15 21.69
N VAL A 513 0.02 -8.22 21.39
CA VAL A 513 -0.52 -8.15 20.03
C VAL A 513 -1.68 -7.15 20.01
N ARG A 514 -1.62 -6.19 19.10
CA ARG A 514 -2.77 -5.33 18.75
C ARG A 514 -3.57 -6.02 17.64
N VAL A 515 -4.88 -6.15 17.84
CA VAL A 515 -5.80 -6.88 16.96
C VAL A 515 -6.80 -5.90 16.34
N PRO A 516 -6.51 -5.40 15.13
CA PRO A 516 -7.44 -4.61 14.33
C PRO A 516 -8.71 -5.39 14.02
N ILE A 517 -9.87 -4.85 14.41
CA ILE A 517 -11.20 -5.40 14.11
C ILE A 517 -12.11 -4.35 13.48
N GLY A 518 -12.94 -4.76 12.53
CA GLY A 518 -13.92 -3.87 11.91
C GLY A 518 -15.30 -3.96 12.54
N TRP A 519 -16.07 -2.87 12.45
CA TRP A 519 -17.50 -2.88 12.81
C TRP A 519 -18.31 -3.98 12.11
N ASN A 520 -17.90 -4.31 10.88
CA ASN A 520 -18.48 -5.35 10.04
C ASN A 520 -18.09 -6.78 10.46
N THR A 521 -17.22 -6.94 11.46
CA THR A 521 -17.08 -8.20 12.21
C THR A 521 -18.33 -8.48 13.03
N PHE A 522 -18.96 -7.43 13.57
CA PHE A 522 -20.12 -7.51 14.47
C PHE A 522 -21.45 -7.37 13.74
N LEU A 523 -21.53 -6.42 12.82
CA LEU A 523 -22.76 -6.05 12.14
C LEU A 523 -22.73 -6.41 10.66
N ASN A 524 -23.90 -6.70 10.09
CA ASN A 524 -24.12 -6.68 8.65
C ASN A 524 -24.14 -5.23 8.15
N LEU A 525 -24.01 -5.04 6.83
CA LEU A 525 -23.94 -3.69 6.24
C LEU A 525 -25.20 -2.83 6.45
N ASP A 526 -26.31 -3.44 6.85
CA ASP A 526 -27.57 -2.78 7.21
C ASP A 526 -27.69 -2.43 8.71
N GLY A 527 -26.67 -2.74 9.51
CA GLY A 527 -26.62 -2.49 10.95
C GLY A 527 -27.16 -3.61 11.83
N THR A 528 -27.63 -4.72 11.24
CA THR A 528 -28.12 -5.86 12.03
C THR A 528 -26.96 -6.69 12.56
N TRP A 529 -27.06 -7.17 13.80
CA TRP A 529 -26.05 -8.05 14.41
C TRP A 529 -25.88 -9.38 13.66
N LYS A 530 -24.63 -9.81 13.48
CA LYS A 530 -24.29 -11.15 13.03
C LYS A 530 -24.56 -12.17 14.14
N SER A 531 -24.82 -13.41 13.76
CA SER A 531 -25.22 -14.46 14.71
C SER A 531 -24.10 -14.94 15.64
N ASN A 532 -22.84 -14.84 15.22
CA ASN A 532 -21.68 -15.24 16.02
C ASN A 532 -20.42 -14.44 15.65
N PRO A 533 -20.31 -13.16 16.07
CA PRO A 533 -19.15 -12.33 15.74
C PRO A 533 -17.90 -12.62 16.59
N TRP A 534 -18.02 -13.48 17.61
CA TRP A 534 -17.02 -13.63 18.67
C TRP A 534 -15.96 -14.70 18.43
N GLU A 535 -16.24 -15.69 17.57
CA GLU A 535 -15.44 -16.93 17.47
C GLU A 535 -13.93 -16.67 17.25
N LYS A 536 -13.58 -15.75 16.34
CA LYS A 536 -12.17 -15.42 16.07
C LYS A 536 -11.52 -14.57 17.15
N ILE A 537 -12.29 -13.66 17.75
CA ILE A 537 -11.79 -12.76 18.79
C ILE A 537 -11.52 -13.55 20.07
N ASP A 538 -12.45 -14.42 20.48
CA ASP A 538 -12.26 -15.31 21.63
C ASP A 538 -11.06 -16.24 21.41
N TRP A 539 -10.97 -16.86 20.23
CA TRP A 539 -9.88 -17.77 19.90
C TRP A 539 -8.51 -17.08 20.02
N VAL A 540 -8.35 -15.87 19.46
CA VAL A 540 -7.05 -15.21 19.52
C VAL A 540 -6.69 -14.74 20.92
N ILE A 541 -7.67 -14.28 21.71
CA ILE A 541 -7.45 -13.90 23.12
C ILE A 541 -7.02 -15.12 23.93
N ASP A 542 -7.73 -16.25 23.79
CA ASP A 542 -7.42 -17.49 24.50
C ASP A 542 -6.04 -18.03 24.13
N GLU A 543 -5.68 -18.01 22.84
CA GLU A 543 -4.39 -18.51 22.36
C GLU A 543 -3.22 -17.60 22.75
N LEU A 544 -3.39 -16.28 22.70
CA LEU A 544 -2.37 -15.33 23.14
C LEU A 544 -2.20 -15.38 24.67
N SER A 545 -3.30 -15.50 25.41
CA SER A 545 -3.28 -15.66 26.87
C SER A 545 -2.42 -16.86 27.28
N GLN A 546 -2.59 -18.02 26.62
CA GLN A 546 -1.78 -19.22 26.87
C GLN A 546 -0.27 -19.02 26.65
N ARG A 547 0.11 -17.99 25.88
CA ARG A 547 1.49 -17.59 25.58
C ARG A 547 1.95 -16.40 26.42
N GLY A 548 1.18 -15.97 27.41
CA GLY A 548 1.51 -14.80 28.24
C GLY A 548 1.48 -13.47 27.47
N ILE A 549 0.74 -13.41 26.35
CA ILE A 549 0.68 -12.26 25.45
C ILE A 549 -0.66 -11.56 25.65
N TYR A 550 -0.61 -10.24 25.88
CA TYR A 550 -1.81 -9.41 26.00
C TYR A 550 -2.36 -9.05 24.62
N THR A 551 -3.68 -8.92 24.54
CA THR A 551 -4.42 -8.47 23.36
C THR A 551 -4.94 -7.05 23.56
N LEU A 552 -4.63 -6.12 22.66
CA LEU A 552 -5.40 -4.87 22.51
C LEU A 552 -6.48 -5.10 21.46
N ILE A 553 -7.74 -4.93 21.85
CA ILE A 553 -8.87 -4.92 20.93
C ILE A 553 -8.97 -3.51 20.34
N ASP A 554 -8.74 -3.39 19.05
CA ASP A 554 -8.73 -2.12 18.33
C ASP A 554 -9.89 -2.09 17.33
N LEU A 555 -10.89 -1.23 17.57
CA LEU A 555 -11.94 -0.98 16.58
C LEU A 555 -11.39 -0.13 15.44
N HIS A 556 -10.74 -0.83 14.52
CA HIS A 556 -9.94 -0.29 13.44
C HIS A 556 -10.77 0.41 12.37
N THR A 557 -12.01 -0.04 12.18
CA THR A 557 -12.92 0.54 11.19
C THR A 557 -14.30 0.77 11.79
N VAL A 558 -14.89 1.91 11.44
CA VAL A 558 -16.22 2.33 11.89
C VAL A 558 -17.17 2.48 10.68
N PRO A 559 -18.49 2.30 10.86
CA PRO A 559 -19.45 2.41 9.76
C PRO A 559 -19.41 3.81 9.13
N GLY A 560 -19.34 3.85 7.80
CA GLY A 560 -19.17 5.11 7.07
C GLY A 560 -17.72 5.64 7.02
N GLY A 561 -16.76 4.97 7.66
CA GLY A 561 -15.34 5.33 7.68
C GLY A 561 -15.00 6.43 8.69
N GLY A 562 -13.97 6.22 9.52
CA GLY A 562 -13.51 7.18 10.54
C GLY A 562 -12.46 8.17 10.04
N CYS A 563 -11.87 7.86 8.90
CA CYS A 563 -10.86 8.65 8.18
C CYS A 563 -11.06 8.45 6.65
N PRO A 564 -10.33 9.17 5.78
CA PRO A 564 -10.55 9.12 4.33
C PRO A 564 -9.90 7.93 3.62
N TRP A 565 -9.06 7.14 4.29
CA TRP A 565 -8.26 6.08 3.68
C TRP A 565 -8.89 4.69 3.77
N GLY A 566 -8.43 3.79 2.89
CA GLY A 566 -8.83 2.38 2.89
C GLY A 566 -8.42 1.62 4.16
N SER A 567 -7.38 2.10 4.88
CA SER A 567 -6.98 1.54 6.18
C SER A 567 -8.10 1.62 7.22
N CYS A 568 -8.93 2.66 7.18
CA CYS A 568 -10.11 2.81 8.04
C CYS A 568 -11.35 2.05 7.52
N GLY A 569 -11.15 1.09 6.60
CA GLY A 569 -12.18 0.17 6.08
C GLY A 569 -13.07 0.73 4.97
N ARG A 570 -13.06 2.04 4.74
CA ARG A 570 -13.85 2.69 3.68
C ARG A 570 -13.20 3.97 3.18
N ILE A 571 -12.79 3.98 1.93
CA ILE A 571 -12.30 5.17 1.22
C ILE A 571 -13.44 6.18 1.08
N GLY A 572 -13.12 7.44 1.35
CA GLY A 572 -14.10 8.52 1.27
C GLY A 572 -13.48 9.91 1.43
N PRO A 573 -14.32 10.95 1.39
CA PRO A 573 -13.93 12.32 1.65
C PRO A 573 -13.54 12.47 3.12
N ASN A 574 -12.95 13.62 3.43
CA ASN A 574 -12.67 14.03 4.80
C ASN A 574 -13.53 15.28 5.13
N PRO A 575 -14.45 15.24 6.13
CA PRO A 575 -14.79 14.08 6.96
C PRO A 575 -15.56 13.02 6.17
N ASN A 576 -15.41 11.78 6.60
CA ASN A 576 -16.12 10.65 6.03
C ASN A 576 -17.50 10.46 6.72
N GLY A 577 -18.30 9.50 6.26
CA GLY A 577 -19.72 9.38 6.62
C GLY A 577 -20.02 9.14 8.11
N PHE A 578 -19.05 8.62 8.88
CA PHE A 578 -19.23 8.33 10.32
C PHE A 578 -19.58 9.58 11.14
N TRP A 579 -18.80 10.66 10.96
CA TRP A 579 -18.88 11.87 11.78
C TRP A 579 -20.19 12.65 11.64
N GLY A 580 -20.94 12.41 10.56
CA GLY A 580 -22.23 13.04 10.29
C GLY A 580 -23.45 12.17 10.57
N SER A 581 -23.28 10.95 11.11
CA SER A 581 -24.35 9.95 11.24
C SER A 581 -24.50 9.47 12.69
N SER A 582 -25.57 9.93 13.35
CA SER A 582 -25.90 9.46 14.70
C SER A 582 -26.17 7.95 14.73
N THR A 583 -26.80 7.39 13.70
CA THR A 583 -27.05 5.95 13.59
C THR A 583 -25.75 5.14 13.57
N TYR A 584 -24.74 5.60 12.82
CA TYR A 584 -23.44 4.92 12.78
C TYR A 584 -22.68 5.04 14.10
N GLN A 585 -22.80 6.18 14.77
CA GLN A 585 -22.28 6.38 16.11
C GLN A 585 -22.98 5.48 17.15
N ASP A 586 -24.30 5.34 17.07
CA ASP A 586 -25.08 4.46 17.95
C ASP A 586 -24.65 2.99 17.78
N TRP A 587 -24.44 2.52 16.54
CA TRP A 587 -23.92 1.17 16.29
C TRP A 587 -22.56 0.91 16.92
N VAL A 588 -21.67 1.90 16.91
CA VAL A 588 -20.34 1.77 17.52
C VAL A 588 -20.43 1.76 19.05
N VAL A 589 -21.37 2.51 19.64
CA VAL A 589 -21.69 2.40 21.07
C VAL A 589 -22.17 0.99 21.41
N ASP A 590 -23.16 0.45 20.66
CA ASP A 590 -23.68 -0.90 20.86
C ASP A 590 -22.56 -1.96 20.76
N ILE A 591 -21.65 -1.81 19.79
CA ILE A 591 -20.48 -2.69 19.64
C ILE A 591 -19.60 -2.65 20.89
N TRP A 592 -19.27 -1.46 21.38
CA TRP A 592 -18.42 -1.30 22.55
C TRP A 592 -19.07 -1.78 23.84
N GLU A 593 -20.37 -1.60 24.01
CA GLU A 593 -21.12 -2.17 25.14
C GLU A 593 -21.04 -3.70 25.17
N GLU A 594 -21.18 -4.36 24.01
CA GLU A 594 -21.08 -5.81 23.89
C GLU A 594 -19.63 -6.32 24.08
N ILE A 595 -18.62 -5.61 23.56
CA ILE A 595 -17.21 -5.94 23.81
C ILE A 595 -16.88 -5.83 25.30
N ALA A 596 -17.28 -4.72 25.95
CA ALA A 596 -17.07 -4.52 27.38
C ALA A 596 -17.78 -5.59 28.20
N THR A 597 -19.04 -5.91 27.87
CA THR A 597 -19.81 -6.96 28.55
C THR A 597 -19.12 -8.33 28.45
N ARG A 598 -18.53 -8.63 27.29
CA ARG A 598 -17.90 -9.93 27.04
C ARG A 598 -16.57 -10.09 27.76
N TYR A 599 -15.75 -9.05 27.77
CA TYR A 599 -14.37 -9.12 28.24
C TYR A 599 -14.14 -8.44 29.60
N GLU A 600 -15.19 -8.00 30.29
CA GLU A 600 -15.08 -7.45 31.65
C GLU A 600 -14.25 -8.38 32.55
N GLY A 601 -13.16 -7.84 33.11
CA GLY A 601 -12.29 -8.57 34.02
C GLY A 601 -11.38 -9.63 33.40
N GLU A 602 -11.33 -9.78 32.06
CA GLU A 602 -10.43 -10.70 31.36
C GLU A 602 -8.97 -10.18 31.35
N PRO A 603 -8.04 -10.72 32.16
CA PRO A 603 -6.67 -10.22 32.26
C PRO A 603 -5.84 -10.33 30.97
N ALA A 604 -6.24 -11.19 30.02
CA ALA A 604 -5.56 -11.26 28.72
C ALA A 604 -5.82 -10.03 27.83
N VAL A 605 -6.87 -9.26 28.09
CA VAL A 605 -7.16 -8.03 27.36
C VAL A 605 -6.39 -6.89 28.00
N ALA A 606 -5.44 -6.29 27.27
CA ALA A 606 -4.71 -5.11 27.70
C ALA A 606 -5.64 -3.90 27.87
N GLY A 607 -6.66 -3.82 27.02
CA GLY A 607 -7.61 -2.73 26.99
C GLY A 607 -8.34 -2.62 25.66
N TYR A 608 -8.96 -1.47 25.46
CA TYR A 608 -9.87 -1.16 24.35
C TYR A 608 -9.40 0.10 23.60
N ASP A 609 -8.94 -0.03 22.35
CA ASP A 609 -8.69 1.12 21.45
C ASP A 609 -9.98 1.45 20.70
N LEU A 610 -10.62 2.54 21.14
CA LEU A 610 -12.03 2.79 20.84
C LEU A 610 -12.29 3.13 19.37
N ILE A 611 -11.35 3.83 18.74
CA ILE A 611 -11.39 4.20 17.32
C ILE A 611 -9.96 4.41 16.84
N ASN A 612 -9.59 3.71 15.77
CA ASN A 612 -8.33 3.90 15.05
C ASN A 612 -8.31 5.18 14.19
N GLU A 613 -7.22 5.93 14.27
CA GLU A 613 -6.90 7.10 13.43
C GLU A 613 -8.09 8.05 13.12
N PRO A 614 -8.87 8.49 14.13
CA PRO A 614 -10.03 9.33 13.88
C PRO A 614 -9.62 10.69 13.30
N LEU A 615 -10.10 10.99 12.09
CA LEU A 615 -9.76 12.22 11.38
C LEU A 615 -11.02 12.86 10.78
N ILE A 616 -11.31 14.09 11.20
CA ILE A 616 -12.43 14.89 10.68
C ILE A 616 -11.97 15.83 9.55
N ASP A 617 -10.76 16.39 9.66
CA ASP A 617 -10.11 17.20 8.62
C ASP A 617 -8.57 17.11 8.71
N TYR A 618 -7.83 17.42 7.64
CA TYR A 618 -6.35 17.42 7.64
C TYR A 618 -5.74 18.58 8.45
N GLY A 619 -6.56 19.52 8.90
CA GLY A 619 -6.19 20.65 9.74
C GLY A 619 -7.25 20.92 10.80
N GLU A 620 -7.58 19.88 11.57
CA GLU A 620 -8.62 19.93 12.62
C GLU A 620 -8.46 21.18 13.50
N ASP A 621 -9.54 21.94 13.60
CA ASP A 621 -9.62 23.08 14.50
C ASP A 621 -10.19 22.67 15.87
N ALA A 622 -10.45 23.66 16.73
CA ALA A 622 -10.97 23.39 18.06
C ALA A 622 -12.38 22.76 18.06
N ASP A 623 -13.20 23.03 17.04
CA ASP A 623 -14.55 22.49 16.94
C ASP A 623 -14.49 21.02 16.51
N ASP A 624 -13.61 20.68 15.55
CA ASP A 624 -13.37 19.29 15.13
C ASP A 624 -12.83 18.45 16.31
N VAL A 625 -11.84 18.97 17.05
CA VAL A 625 -11.29 18.28 18.24
C VAL A 625 -12.34 18.13 19.33
N THR A 626 -13.22 19.11 19.53
CA THR A 626 -14.32 19.02 20.49
C THR A 626 -15.33 17.96 20.06
N GLN A 627 -15.79 17.97 18.80
CA GLN A 627 -16.72 16.98 18.26
C GLN A 627 -16.19 15.55 18.44
N LYS A 628 -14.92 15.33 18.11
CA LYS A 628 -14.26 14.03 18.28
C LYS A 628 -14.18 13.63 19.75
N SER A 629 -13.80 14.56 20.62
CA SER A 629 -13.65 14.30 22.05
C SER A 629 -14.99 14.04 22.75
N ASP A 630 -16.06 14.75 22.37
CA ASP A 630 -17.43 14.50 22.85
C ASP A 630 -17.88 13.07 22.51
N TYR A 631 -17.50 12.57 21.33
CA TYR A 631 -17.83 11.21 20.94
C TYR A 631 -16.98 10.16 21.66
N TYR A 632 -15.68 10.41 21.85
CA TYR A 632 -14.86 9.58 22.73
C TYR A 632 -15.39 9.55 24.17
N ASP A 633 -15.90 10.67 24.69
CA ASP A 633 -16.52 10.75 26.01
C ASP A 633 -17.76 9.85 26.11
N ARG A 634 -18.61 9.91 25.10
CA ARG A 634 -19.77 9.02 24.98
C ARG A 634 -19.39 7.54 24.98
N LEU A 635 -18.34 7.16 24.24
CA LEU A 635 -17.86 5.77 24.23
C LEU A 635 -17.21 5.38 25.56
N TYR A 636 -16.44 6.29 26.17
CA TYR A 636 -15.83 6.09 27.48
C TYR A 636 -16.90 5.80 28.52
N ASP A 637 -17.95 6.62 28.58
CA ASP A 637 -19.06 6.44 29.53
C ASP A 637 -19.82 5.13 29.30
N ALA A 638 -20.09 4.77 28.04
CA ALA A 638 -20.75 3.52 27.69
C ALA A 638 -19.94 2.29 28.14
N VAL A 639 -18.63 2.28 27.85
CA VAL A 639 -17.73 1.22 28.32
C VAL A 639 -17.65 1.21 29.83
N ARG A 640 -17.44 2.36 30.49
CA ARG A 640 -17.25 2.44 31.95
C ARG A 640 -18.49 2.09 32.77
N ALA A 641 -19.67 2.21 32.19
CA ALA A 641 -20.91 1.74 32.81
C ALA A 641 -20.95 0.21 32.98
N ILE A 642 -20.18 -0.52 32.16
CA ILE A 642 -20.11 -1.99 32.14
C ILE A 642 -18.78 -2.47 32.70
N ASP A 643 -17.67 -1.94 32.19
CA ASP A 643 -16.31 -2.28 32.58
C ASP A 643 -15.56 -1.08 33.19
N PRO A 644 -15.49 -1.01 34.53
CA PRO A 644 -14.82 0.09 35.22
C PRO A 644 -13.28 -0.01 35.15
N ASP A 645 -12.72 -1.14 34.70
CA ASP A 645 -11.37 -1.55 35.06
C ASP A 645 -10.41 -1.71 33.87
N HIS A 646 -10.85 -2.13 32.69
CA HIS A 646 -9.96 -2.23 31.53
C HIS A 646 -9.41 -0.87 31.11
N THR A 647 -8.16 -0.83 30.66
CA THR A 647 -7.56 0.42 30.17
C THR A 647 -8.22 0.85 28.85
N ILE A 648 -8.53 2.14 28.69
CA ILE A 648 -9.09 2.68 27.44
C ILE A 648 -7.99 3.40 26.66
N PHE A 649 -7.83 3.06 25.39
CA PHE A 649 -6.87 3.65 24.47
C PHE A 649 -7.59 4.64 23.56
N PHE A 650 -6.98 5.81 23.39
CA PHE A 650 -7.48 6.86 22.51
C PHE A 650 -6.45 7.16 21.42
N GLY A 651 -6.86 7.03 20.15
CA GLY A 651 -6.08 7.43 18.99
C GLY A 651 -5.82 8.94 18.96
N ALA A 652 -4.63 9.36 19.40
CA ALA A 652 -4.17 10.75 19.35
C ALA A 652 -3.50 11.04 17.99
N PHE A 653 -4.29 10.97 16.92
CA PHE A 653 -3.84 11.02 15.54
C PHE A 653 -4.17 12.38 14.89
N PHE A 654 -3.23 13.18 14.36
CA PHE A 654 -1.77 13.01 14.20
C PHE A 654 -0.93 13.50 15.40
N SER A 655 -1.57 14.07 16.42
CA SER A 655 -0.87 14.59 17.60
C SER A 655 -1.73 14.65 18.85
N LEU A 656 -1.11 14.91 20.01
CA LEU A 656 -1.83 15.04 21.28
C LEU A 656 -2.82 16.22 21.31
N SER A 657 -2.73 17.18 20.38
CA SER A 657 -3.73 18.25 20.28
C SER A 657 -4.95 17.85 19.47
N ALA A 658 -4.96 16.66 18.85
CA ALA A 658 -6.10 16.15 18.09
C ALA A 658 -7.21 15.62 19.00
N ILE A 659 -6.97 15.49 20.31
CA ILE A 659 -7.94 15.02 21.30
C ILE A 659 -7.83 15.84 22.58
N ALA A 660 -8.95 16.00 23.29
CA ALA A 660 -8.94 16.68 24.58
C ALA A 660 -8.07 15.95 25.62
N SER A 661 -7.52 16.73 26.55
CA SER A 661 -6.84 16.19 27.73
C SER A 661 -7.80 15.38 28.61
N PRO A 662 -7.35 14.36 29.35
CA PRO A 662 -8.24 13.58 30.21
C PRO A 662 -8.93 14.44 31.29
N SER A 663 -8.29 15.51 31.74
CA SER A 663 -8.86 16.44 32.72
C SER A 663 -10.08 17.23 32.21
N THR A 664 -10.30 17.29 30.90
CA THR A 664 -11.46 17.99 30.32
C THR A 664 -12.76 17.25 30.65
N TYR A 665 -12.75 15.92 30.54
CA TYR A 665 -13.93 15.05 30.73
C TYR A 665 -13.84 14.22 32.02
N GLY A 666 -12.70 14.24 32.71
CA GLY A 666 -12.47 13.41 33.90
C GLY A 666 -12.10 11.96 33.57
N TRP A 667 -11.61 11.69 32.35
CA TRP A 667 -11.17 10.37 31.96
C TRP A 667 -10.03 9.88 32.86
N THR A 668 -10.19 8.67 33.36
CA THR A 668 -9.18 7.95 34.14
C THR A 668 -8.92 6.57 33.55
N ASN A 669 -7.75 5.99 33.87
CA ASN A 669 -7.32 4.70 33.35
C ASN A 669 -7.29 4.66 31.81
N VAL A 670 -6.62 5.66 31.22
CA VAL A 670 -6.53 5.85 29.77
C VAL A 670 -5.09 5.85 29.28
N VAL A 671 -4.89 5.55 28.00
CA VAL A 671 -3.60 5.56 27.28
C VAL A 671 -3.79 6.32 25.97
N TYR A 672 -2.79 7.11 25.57
CA TYR A 672 -2.78 7.67 24.23
C TYR A 672 -2.04 6.77 23.25
N GLU A 673 -2.66 6.56 22.10
CA GLU A 673 -2.11 5.77 21.01
C GLU A 673 -1.64 6.69 19.86
N TYR A 674 -0.45 6.41 19.31
CA TYR A 674 0.26 7.30 18.40
C TYR A 674 0.85 6.57 17.20
N HIS A 675 0.56 7.06 15.98
CA HIS A 675 0.95 6.39 14.73
C HIS A 675 1.88 7.24 13.85
N PRO A 676 3.19 7.34 14.17
CA PRO A 676 4.10 8.16 13.40
C PRO A 676 4.53 7.45 12.11
N TYR A 677 4.08 7.97 10.98
CA TYR A 677 4.54 7.58 9.65
C TYR A 677 5.08 8.78 8.86
N ASP A 678 6.20 8.57 8.16
CA ASP A 678 6.64 9.44 7.06
C ASP A 678 6.70 8.62 5.77
N MET A 679 5.50 8.30 5.25
CA MET A 679 5.36 7.44 4.06
C MET A 679 5.95 8.06 2.79
N PRO A 680 5.77 9.37 2.49
CA PRO A 680 6.35 9.98 1.29
C PRO A 680 7.88 9.91 1.23
N ASN A 681 8.54 9.82 2.39
CA ASN A 681 10.00 9.72 2.52
C ASN A 681 10.46 8.35 3.06
N SER A 682 9.67 7.30 2.84
CA SER A 682 9.94 5.92 3.26
C SER A 682 11.36 5.40 3.02
N LYS A 683 12.03 5.87 1.95
CA LYS A 683 13.38 5.45 1.56
C LYS A 683 14.48 6.45 1.90
N ASP A 684 14.16 7.60 2.50
CA ASP A 684 15.17 8.56 2.96
C ASP A 684 15.52 8.31 4.42
N TRP A 685 16.68 7.68 4.66
CA TRP A 685 17.21 7.48 6.00
C TRP A 685 17.24 8.77 6.82
N THR A 686 17.52 9.93 6.21
CA THR A 686 17.57 11.23 6.91
C THR A 686 16.21 11.59 7.48
N ALA A 687 15.16 11.44 6.66
CA ALA A 687 13.79 11.77 7.04
C ALA A 687 13.30 10.81 8.15
N GLN A 688 13.52 9.50 7.97
CA GLN A 688 13.16 8.50 8.98
C GLN A 688 13.93 8.70 10.30
N ASN A 689 15.22 9.05 10.23
CA ASN A 689 16.01 9.36 11.40
C ASN A 689 15.57 10.68 12.07
N GLN A 690 15.14 11.68 11.29
CA GLN A 690 14.61 12.93 11.82
C GLN A 690 13.27 12.71 12.52
N LEU A 691 12.38 11.87 11.96
CA LEU A 691 11.12 11.46 12.59
C LEU A 691 11.39 10.91 14.00
N VAL A 692 12.27 9.89 14.13
CA VAL A 692 12.62 9.31 15.43
C VAL A 692 13.31 10.32 16.37
N THR A 693 14.11 11.23 15.82
CA THR A 693 14.75 12.30 16.62
C THR A 693 13.71 13.23 17.23
N ASN A 694 12.71 13.64 16.44
CA ASN A 694 11.63 14.50 16.91
C ASN A 694 10.76 13.78 17.94
N GLU A 695 10.40 12.52 17.67
CA GLU A 695 9.56 11.72 18.57
C GLU A 695 10.24 11.49 19.92
N LEU A 696 11.49 11.01 19.93
CA LEU A 696 12.23 10.82 21.18
C LEU A 696 12.52 12.14 21.91
N GLY A 697 12.82 13.22 21.17
CA GLY A 697 13.09 14.54 21.74
C GLY A 697 11.86 15.16 22.41
N GLY A 698 10.66 14.91 21.88
CA GLY A 698 9.40 15.39 22.43
C GLY A 698 8.81 14.51 23.54
N LEU A 699 9.29 13.27 23.70
CA LEU A 699 8.64 12.25 24.53
C LEU A 699 8.50 12.64 25.99
N ALA A 700 9.53 13.25 26.60
CA ALA A 700 9.47 13.70 27.99
C ALA A 700 8.38 14.76 28.23
N ALA A 701 8.16 15.66 27.26
CA ALA A 701 7.09 16.65 27.32
C ALA A 701 5.72 15.97 27.20
N LYS A 702 5.55 15.08 26.21
CA LYS A 702 4.32 14.28 26.02
C LYS A 702 3.95 13.49 27.28
N LEU A 703 4.92 12.86 27.94
CA LEU A 703 4.68 12.06 29.15
C LEU A 703 4.42 12.89 30.41
N SER A 704 4.91 14.13 30.49
CA SER A 704 4.73 15.00 31.68
C SER A 704 3.48 15.87 31.60
N ASN A 705 3.10 16.28 30.39
CA ASN A 705 1.90 17.04 30.11
C ASN A 705 1.30 16.47 28.81
N PRO A 706 0.37 15.50 28.89
CA PRO A 706 -0.72 15.43 29.88
C PRO A 706 -0.59 14.42 31.05
N GLY A 707 0.53 13.71 31.23
CA GLY A 707 0.69 12.80 32.37
C GLY A 707 -0.01 11.43 32.21
N VAL A 708 -0.06 10.92 30.97
CA VAL A 708 -0.78 9.70 30.56
C VAL A 708 0.23 8.73 29.94
N PRO A 709 0.08 7.39 30.09
CA PRO A 709 0.94 6.46 29.38
C PRO A 709 0.71 6.55 27.86
N ILE A 710 1.73 6.17 27.09
CA ILE A 710 1.69 6.22 25.62
C ILE A 710 1.95 4.82 25.06
N LEU A 711 1.20 4.49 24.00
CA LEU A 711 1.47 3.39 23.09
C LEU A 711 1.81 3.97 21.71
N TYR A 712 2.98 3.65 21.17
CA TYR A 712 3.22 3.78 19.74
C TYR A 712 2.64 2.54 19.04
N GLY A 713 1.35 2.59 18.72
CA GLY A 713 0.54 1.45 18.27
C GLY A 713 0.87 0.97 16.86
N GLU A 714 1.26 1.91 16.01
CA GLU A 714 1.61 1.66 14.63
C GLU A 714 2.78 2.54 14.21
N TYR A 715 3.78 1.95 13.60
CA TYR A 715 4.83 2.68 12.89
C TYR A 715 5.63 1.72 12.02
N SER A 716 6.24 2.26 10.97
CA SER A 716 7.28 1.59 10.20
C SER A 716 8.42 2.55 9.92
N LEU A 717 9.65 2.13 10.22
CA LEU A 717 10.88 2.85 9.89
C LEU A 717 11.59 2.20 8.71
N TYR A 718 10.84 1.39 7.94
CA TYR A 718 11.28 0.72 6.72
C TYR A 718 12.60 -0.02 6.95
N TYR A 719 13.54 0.09 6.01
CA TYR A 719 14.76 -0.69 5.98
C TYR A 719 15.84 -0.22 6.99
N ASN A 720 15.55 0.70 7.91
CA ASN A 720 16.56 1.39 8.72
C ASN A 720 16.73 0.71 10.10
N ASP A 721 17.43 -0.42 10.14
CA ASP A 721 17.62 -1.23 11.37
C ASP A 721 18.17 -0.42 12.57
N ASP A 722 19.05 0.55 12.30
CA ASP A 722 19.62 1.46 13.29
C ASP A 722 18.58 2.43 13.86
N VAL A 723 17.72 2.97 13.00
CA VAL A 723 16.63 3.88 13.37
C VAL A 723 15.56 3.13 14.17
N TRP A 724 15.19 1.91 13.75
CA TRP A 724 14.33 0.99 14.52
C TRP A 724 14.90 0.73 15.91
N SER A 725 16.18 0.33 15.97
CA SER A 725 16.89 0.03 17.21
C SER A 725 16.91 1.22 18.16
N ARG A 726 17.26 2.41 17.65
CA ARG A 726 17.31 3.64 18.43
C ARG A 726 15.94 4.02 18.97
N PHE A 727 14.89 3.88 18.16
CA PHE A 727 13.55 4.24 18.59
C PHE A 727 13.06 3.32 19.71
N MET A 728 13.07 2.00 19.49
CA MET A 728 12.62 1.03 20.50
C MET A 728 13.44 1.11 21.79
N ALA A 729 14.76 1.32 21.71
CA ALA A 729 15.60 1.55 22.88
C ALA A 729 15.16 2.78 23.68
N GLY A 730 14.90 3.90 22.99
CA GLY A 730 14.45 5.15 23.61
C GLY A 730 13.04 5.04 24.22
N LEU A 731 12.14 4.32 23.56
CA LEU A 731 10.80 4.02 24.09
C LEU A 731 10.90 3.14 25.35
N ASN A 732 11.70 2.07 25.30
CA ASN A 732 11.95 1.20 26.45
C ASN A 732 12.58 1.98 27.63
N ALA A 733 13.54 2.87 27.37
CA ALA A 733 14.15 3.73 28.39
C ALA A 733 13.17 4.69 29.06
N SER A 734 12.09 5.03 28.36
CA SER A 734 11.06 5.97 28.83
C SER A 734 9.81 5.26 29.38
N ASN A 735 9.83 3.93 29.49
CA ASN A 735 8.66 3.10 29.84
C ASN A 735 7.44 3.28 28.91
N VAL A 736 7.70 3.45 27.62
CA VAL A 736 6.67 3.62 26.60
C VAL A 736 6.45 2.32 25.83
N SER A 737 5.19 1.97 25.65
CA SER A 737 4.78 0.77 24.92
C SER A 737 4.87 0.99 23.41
N TRP A 738 5.09 -0.07 22.65
CA TRP A 738 5.19 -0.01 21.19
C TRP A 738 4.73 -1.30 20.52
N SER A 739 4.20 -1.16 19.31
CA SER A 739 3.87 -2.26 18.43
C SER A 739 4.34 -1.96 17.01
N ALA A 740 5.11 -2.89 16.43
CA ALA A 740 5.55 -2.76 15.06
C ALA A 740 4.40 -3.14 14.11
N TRP A 741 4.08 -2.26 13.16
CA TRP A 741 3.17 -2.61 12.07
C TRP A 741 3.95 -3.35 10.99
N THR A 742 3.71 -4.62 10.72
CA THR A 742 2.72 -5.60 11.22
C THR A 742 3.29 -7.03 11.06
N TYR A 743 2.56 -8.08 11.45
CA TYR A 743 3.01 -9.47 11.33
C TYR A 743 3.16 -9.92 9.86
N LYS A 744 2.15 -9.67 9.01
CA LYS A 744 2.15 -10.06 7.59
C LYS A 744 1.77 -8.93 6.64
N VAL A 745 2.46 -8.87 5.50
CA VAL A 745 2.13 -7.97 4.39
C VAL A 745 2.35 -8.67 3.05
N ARG A 746 1.41 -8.61 2.11
CA ARG A 746 1.55 -9.24 0.79
C ARG A 746 2.70 -8.63 -0.03
N GLY A 747 2.94 -7.34 0.16
CA GLY A 747 3.89 -6.52 -0.58
C GLY A 747 5.31 -7.10 -0.65
N THR A 748 6.03 -6.67 -1.67
CA THR A 748 7.36 -7.15 -2.03
C THR A 748 8.46 -6.28 -1.42
N ALA A 749 9.69 -6.64 -1.75
CA ALA A 749 10.81 -5.73 -1.65
C ALA A 749 10.62 -4.42 -2.43
N ASN A 750 10.17 -4.53 -3.68
CA ASN A 750 10.33 -3.49 -4.69
C ASN A 750 9.33 -2.35 -4.53
N ASP A 751 8.14 -2.64 -4.00
CA ASP A 751 7.12 -1.65 -3.65
C ASP A 751 7.42 -0.92 -2.31
N GLY A 752 8.44 -1.37 -1.57
CA GLY A 752 8.87 -0.75 -0.31
C GLY A 752 8.18 -1.29 0.95
N PHE A 753 7.33 -2.31 0.82
CA PHE A 753 6.53 -2.82 1.93
C PHE A 753 7.17 -4.00 2.69
N ALA A 754 8.29 -4.58 2.23
CA ALA A 754 8.92 -5.72 2.92
C ALA A 754 9.22 -5.52 4.43
N TYR A 755 9.52 -4.29 4.86
CA TYR A 755 9.79 -3.95 6.28
C TYR A 755 8.57 -3.39 7.02
N TRP A 756 7.40 -3.50 6.40
CA TRP A 756 6.11 -3.42 7.07
C TRP A 756 5.66 -4.78 7.59
N GLY A 757 6.35 -5.88 7.26
CA GLY A 757 5.95 -7.22 7.67
C GLY A 757 7.10 -7.96 8.33
N MET A 758 6.82 -8.70 9.39
CA MET A 758 7.70 -9.80 9.80
C MET A 758 7.76 -10.89 8.73
N TYR A 759 6.68 -11.05 7.97
CA TYR A 759 6.55 -11.93 6.81
C TYR A 759 6.01 -11.14 5.61
N TYR A 760 6.63 -11.29 4.44
CA TYR A 760 6.35 -10.49 3.24
C TYR A 760 6.46 -11.30 1.94
N ASP A 761 6.26 -10.66 0.79
CA ASP A 761 6.53 -11.22 -0.55
C ASP A 761 5.70 -12.45 -0.96
N ASN A 762 4.37 -12.35 -0.83
CA ASN A 762 3.46 -13.36 -1.38
C ASN A 762 2.78 -12.86 -2.66
N GLN A 763 3.32 -13.23 -3.82
CA GLN A 763 2.83 -12.79 -5.13
C GLN A 763 1.84 -13.76 -5.79
N LYS A 764 1.17 -14.59 -4.99
CA LYS A 764 0.09 -15.44 -5.51
C LYS A 764 -1.05 -14.58 -6.08
N PRO A 765 -1.81 -15.10 -7.06
CA PRO A 765 -2.93 -14.36 -7.64
C PRO A 765 -3.94 -13.97 -6.57
N VAL A 766 -4.39 -12.71 -6.63
CA VAL A 766 -5.47 -12.22 -5.78
C VAL A 766 -6.83 -12.42 -6.47
N PRO A 767 -7.93 -12.48 -5.69
CA PRO A 767 -9.27 -12.59 -6.25
C PRO A 767 -9.64 -11.41 -7.16
N ILE A 768 -10.40 -11.67 -8.23
CA ILE A 768 -11.07 -10.64 -9.01
C ILE A 768 -12.48 -10.45 -8.45
N ILE A 769 -12.70 -9.37 -7.71
CA ILE A 769 -13.85 -9.20 -6.80
C ILE A 769 -15.19 -9.28 -7.52
N ASN A 770 -15.27 -8.79 -8.75
CA ASN A 770 -16.47 -8.82 -9.59
C ASN A 770 -16.43 -9.87 -10.72
N GLY A 771 -15.37 -10.67 -10.80
CA GLY A 771 -15.14 -11.63 -11.89
C GLY A 771 -15.11 -13.09 -11.43
N ASP A 772 -14.36 -13.40 -10.37
CA ASP A 772 -14.16 -14.78 -9.93
C ASP A 772 -15.43 -15.36 -9.30
N ASP A 773 -15.70 -16.64 -9.55
CA ASP A 773 -16.70 -17.39 -8.79
C ASP A 773 -16.24 -17.68 -7.35
N SER A 774 -17.17 -18.11 -6.48
CA SER A 774 -16.88 -18.31 -5.05
C SER A 774 -15.78 -19.36 -4.79
N ALA A 775 -15.74 -20.44 -5.59
CA ALA A 775 -14.74 -21.49 -5.43
C ALA A 775 -13.33 -20.99 -5.79
N THR A 776 -13.23 -20.22 -6.87
CA THR A 776 -11.99 -19.59 -7.34
C THR A 776 -11.50 -18.55 -6.35
N PHE A 777 -12.42 -17.74 -5.82
CA PHE A 777 -12.14 -16.74 -4.78
C PHE A 777 -11.48 -17.40 -3.56
N ILE A 778 -12.11 -18.43 -3.00
CA ILE A 778 -11.60 -19.18 -1.84
C ILE A 778 -10.25 -19.84 -2.16
N ALA A 779 -10.11 -20.47 -3.32
CA ALA A 779 -8.86 -21.14 -3.70
C ALA A 779 -7.67 -20.17 -3.79
N LYS A 780 -7.91 -18.93 -4.23
CA LYS A 780 -6.90 -17.86 -4.25
C LYS A 780 -6.54 -17.39 -2.84
N LEU A 781 -7.53 -17.14 -1.98
CA LEU A 781 -7.30 -16.74 -0.58
C LEU A 781 -6.49 -17.79 0.21
N GLN A 782 -6.73 -19.07 -0.02
CA GLN A 782 -6.01 -20.18 0.60
C GLN A 782 -4.50 -20.23 0.25
N GLN A 783 -4.05 -19.43 -0.74
CA GLN A 783 -2.62 -19.29 -1.06
C GLN A 783 -1.90 -18.30 -0.13
N PHE A 784 -2.59 -17.63 0.79
CA PHE A 784 -2.02 -16.59 1.66
C PHE A 784 -1.70 -17.07 3.09
N GLY A 785 -1.43 -18.36 3.25
CA GLY A 785 -0.86 -18.91 4.48
C GLY A 785 0.62 -18.58 4.62
N THR A 786 1.12 -18.47 5.86
CA THR A 786 2.49 -17.99 6.18
C THR A 786 3.60 -18.78 5.49
N ALA A 787 3.39 -20.06 5.17
CA ALA A 787 4.35 -20.88 4.42
C ALA A 787 4.64 -20.37 3.00
N ASN A 788 3.76 -19.54 2.43
CA ASN A 788 3.94 -18.91 1.11
C ASN A 788 4.53 -17.49 1.20
N PHE A 789 4.87 -17.02 2.41
CA PHE A 789 5.55 -15.74 2.63
C PHE A 789 7.04 -15.96 2.91
N THR A 790 7.83 -14.94 2.58
CA THR A 790 9.23 -14.84 2.98
C THR A 790 9.32 -14.23 4.39
N GLN A 791 9.99 -14.90 5.31
CA GLN A 791 10.28 -14.31 6.63
C GLN A 791 11.35 -13.20 6.48
N ASN A 792 11.07 -12.02 7.02
CA ASN A 792 12.04 -10.93 7.13
C ASN A 792 12.97 -11.16 8.33
N ALA A 793 13.81 -12.19 8.26
CA ALA A 793 14.62 -12.68 9.38
C ALA A 793 15.44 -11.58 10.08
N ARG A 794 15.96 -10.61 9.32
CA ARG A 794 16.75 -9.50 9.88
C ARG A 794 15.88 -8.48 10.64
N PHE A 795 14.70 -8.16 10.11
CA PHE A 795 13.76 -7.29 10.80
C PHE A 795 13.25 -7.96 12.08
N VAL A 796 12.85 -9.24 12.00
CA VAL A 796 12.45 -10.04 13.17
C VAL A 796 13.55 -10.04 14.23
N ALA A 797 14.80 -10.29 13.86
CA ALA A 797 15.93 -10.23 14.80
C ALA A 797 16.13 -8.84 15.43
N THR A 798 15.87 -7.76 14.67
CA THR A 798 15.93 -6.39 15.19
C THR A 798 14.84 -6.15 16.23
N LEU A 799 13.60 -6.58 15.97
CA LEU A 799 12.49 -6.46 16.92
C LEU A 799 12.73 -7.29 18.19
N THR A 800 13.09 -8.58 18.05
CA THR A 800 13.32 -9.51 19.17
C THR A 800 14.35 -8.98 20.16
N LYS A 801 15.37 -8.27 19.68
CA LYS A 801 16.41 -7.68 20.54
C LYS A 801 15.85 -6.67 21.55
N TYR A 802 14.80 -5.94 21.20
CA TYR A 802 14.20 -4.91 22.06
C TYR A 802 12.87 -5.35 22.70
N ALA A 803 12.27 -6.45 22.23
CA ALA A 803 11.06 -7.03 22.79
C ALA A 803 11.19 -7.40 24.28
N GLY A 804 12.40 -7.82 24.70
CA GLY A 804 12.75 -8.07 26.11
C GLY A 804 13.00 -6.83 26.97
N GLY A 805 12.79 -5.61 26.45
CA GLY A 805 12.93 -4.36 27.21
C GLY A 805 14.32 -3.74 27.21
N LEU A 806 15.21 -4.11 26.28
CA LEU A 806 16.52 -3.45 26.14
C LEU A 806 16.35 -1.94 25.91
N SER A 807 16.95 -1.11 26.76
CA SER A 807 16.70 0.34 26.80
C SER A 807 17.87 1.20 26.31
N THR A 808 18.87 0.58 25.68
CA THR A 808 20.09 1.28 25.25
C THR A 808 20.43 0.97 23.80
N TYR A 809 20.81 2.02 23.07
CA TYR A 809 21.37 1.96 21.72
C TYR A 809 22.62 2.85 21.70
N ASN A 810 23.81 2.24 21.73
CA ASN A 810 25.08 2.97 21.81
C ASN A 810 26.15 2.26 20.95
N PRO A 811 25.99 2.30 19.62
CA PRO A 811 26.81 1.51 18.73
C PRO A 811 28.25 2.05 18.72
N VAL A 812 29.23 1.18 18.95
CA VAL A 812 30.65 1.56 18.98
C VAL A 812 31.31 1.29 17.62
N ALA A 813 31.60 2.36 16.89
CA ALA A 813 32.29 2.29 15.60
C ALA A 813 33.72 1.75 15.74
N ILE A 814 34.12 0.88 14.83
CA ILE A 814 35.51 0.43 14.70
C ILE A 814 36.27 1.48 13.89
N SER A 815 37.40 1.93 14.43
CA SER A 815 38.30 2.84 13.72
C SER A 815 38.81 2.24 12.40
N HIS A 816 38.72 3.01 11.32
CA HIS A 816 39.27 2.71 10.00
C HIS A 816 40.80 2.65 9.92
N SER A 817 41.51 3.06 10.99
CA SER A 817 42.97 3.03 11.03
C SER A 817 43.53 1.65 10.65
N GLY A 818 44.35 1.63 9.60
CA GLY A 818 45.01 0.43 9.09
C GLY A 818 44.13 -0.46 8.21
N TRP A 819 42.92 -0.02 7.85
CA TRP A 819 42.07 -0.76 6.93
C TRP A 819 42.59 -0.70 5.50
N THR A 820 42.32 -1.75 4.74
CA THR A 820 42.55 -1.76 3.28
C THR A 820 41.33 -2.36 2.59
N ALA A 821 41.10 -1.97 1.32
CA ALA A 821 39.99 -2.49 0.53
C ALA A 821 40.39 -2.93 -0.87
N THR A 822 39.72 -3.96 -1.36
CA THR A 822 39.78 -4.42 -2.76
C THR A 822 38.35 -4.59 -3.29
N ALA A 823 38.18 -4.61 -4.61
CA ALA A 823 36.87 -4.75 -5.22
C ALA A 823 36.94 -5.53 -6.54
N SER A 824 35.79 -5.95 -7.06
CA SER A 824 35.67 -6.63 -8.36
C SER A 824 36.08 -5.76 -9.54
N SER A 825 35.83 -4.44 -9.46
CA SER A 825 36.20 -3.43 -10.44
C SER A 825 36.42 -2.08 -9.74
N THR A 826 36.95 -1.07 -10.42
CA THR A 826 37.07 0.30 -9.90
C THR A 826 37.04 1.29 -11.05
N ALA A 827 36.13 2.26 -10.99
CA ALA A 827 36.01 3.34 -11.96
C ALA A 827 37.21 4.27 -11.92
N GLY A 828 37.64 4.78 -13.08
CA GLY A 828 38.64 5.84 -13.15
C GLY A 828 38.18 7.09 -12.40
N GLY A 829 39.06 7.67 -11.57
CA GLY A 829 38.74 8.82 -10.71
C GLY A 829 38.19 8.46 -9.33
N THR A 830 37.96 7.17 -9.05
CA THR A 830 37.59 6.64 -7.73
C THR A 830 38.67 5.69 -7.22
N SER A 831 38.63 5.32 -5.94
CA SER A 831 39.58 4.34 -5.39
C SER A 831 38.92 3.47 -4.33
N THR A 832 39.36 2.21 -4.18
CA THR A 832 38.84 1.36 -3.11
C THR A 832 39.10 1.97 -1.73
N GLY A 833 40.22 2.66 -1.50
CA GLY A 833 40.48 3.35 -0.23
C GLY A 833 39.47 4.46 0.08
N GLY A 834 38.91 5.12 -0.93
CA GLY A 834 37.94 6.20 -0.74
C GLY A 834 36.61 5.76 -0.14
N GLY A 835 36.25 4.47 -0.20
CA GLY A 835 35.04 3.94 0.43
C GLY A 835 35.21 3.53 1.90
N ILE A 836 36.41 3.70 2.49
CA ILE A 836 36.76 3.31 3.86
C ILE A 836 37.75 4.30 4.52
N ASP A 837 37.80 5.55 4.08
CA ASP A 837 38.78 6.51 4.58
C ASP A 837 38.30 7.24 5.85
N GLY A 838 37.03 7.07 6.23
CA GLY A 838 36.43 7.72 7.39
C GLY A 838 36.12 9.20 7.16
N VAL A 839 36.25 9.71 5.92
CA VAL A 839 36.06 11.11 5.55
C VAL A 839 35.09 11.18 4.37
N GLY A 840 33.88 11.68 4.60
CA GLY A 840 32.91 11.84 3.52
C GLY A 840 33.47 12.66 2.34
N GLY A 841 33.25 12.19 1.12
CA GLY A 841 33.73 12.81 -0.12
C GLY A 841 34.82 12.03 -0.89
N GLY A 842 35.46 11.04 -0.26
CA GLY A 842 36.13 9.94 -0.96
C GLY A 842 35.10 8.94 -1.49
N SER A 843 35.35 8.26 -2.61
CA SER A 843 34.46 7.19 -3.07
C SER A 843 35.16 6.10 -3.86
N TRP A 844 34.52 4.94 -3.86
CA TRP A 844 34.73 3.83 -4.79
C TRP A 844 33.48 3.68 -5.66
N ALA A 845 33.63 3.44 -6.96
CA ALA A 845 32.53 3.05 -7.83
C ALA A 845 32.91 1.89 -8.75
N THR A 846 31.92 1.10 -9.17
CA THR A 846 32.13 -0.04 -10.09
C THR A 846 32.61 0.39 -11.48
N GLY A 847 32.17 1.56 -11.96
CA GLY A 847 32.50 2.09 -13.29
C GLY A 847 31.61 1.54 -14.41
N SER A 848 30.57 0.79 -14.06
CA SER A 848 29.62 0.15 -14.96
C SER A 848 28.26 0.04 -14.29
N ALA A 849 27.22 -0.19 -15.08
CA ALA A 849 25.90 -0.57 -14.58
C ALA A 849 26.01 -1.85 -13.73
N MET A 850 25.27 -1.88 -12.62
CA MET A 850 25.20 -3.05 -11.73
C MET A 850 24.70 -4.29 -12.49
N ALA A 851 25.46 -5.38 -12.40
CA ALA A 851 25.16 -6.65 -13.06
C ALA A 851 24.94 -7.83 -12.09
N GLY A 852 24.97 -7.59 -10.78
CA GLY A 852 24.98 -8.65 -9.77
C GLY A 852 26.35 -9.33 -9.67
N GLY A 853 26.77 -9.67 -8.45
CA GLY A 853 28.05 -10.34 -8.18
C GLY A 853 29.25 -9.40 -8.08
N GLU A 854 29.07 -8.10 -8.34
CA GLU A 854 30.07 -7.07 -8.02
C GLU A 854 30.29 -7.05 -6.50
N TRP A 855 31.55 -6.95 -6.05
CA TRP A 855 31.87 -7.02 -4.63
C TRP A 855 32.90 -5.99 -4.21
N TYR A 856 32.80 -5.59 -2.95
CA TYR A 856 33.70 -4.70 -2.24
C TYR A 856 34.14 -5.37 -0.93
N ARG A 857 35.45 -5.55 -0.75
CA ARG A 857 36.05 -6.31 0.35
C ARG A 857 36.93 -5.41 1.20
N ILE A 858 36.77 -5.50 2.51
CA ILE A 858 37.51 -4.75 3.52
C ILE A 858 38.39 -5.72 4.33
N ASP A 859 39.64 -5.38 4.60
CA ASP A 859 40.49 -5.97 5.63
C ASP A 859 40.67 -4.95 6.76
N MET A 860 40.13 -5.24 7.93
CA MET A 860 40.23 -4.39 9.14
C MET A 860 41.59 -4.52 9.86
N GLY A 861 42.55 -5.25 9.27
CA GLY A 861 43.91 -5.47 9.76
C GLY A 861 44.03 -6.46 10.93
N SER A 862 42.93 -6.71 11.65
CA SER A 862 42.87 -7.55 12.85
C SER A 862 41.46 -8.12 13.04
N ASN A 863 41.33 -9.21 13.81
CA ASN A 863 40.02 -9.73 14.19
C ASN A 863 39.31 -8.73 15.10
N ARG A 864 38.07 -8.39 14.75
CA ARG A 864 37.16 -7.50 15.48
C ARG A 864 35.79 -8.14 15.58
N THR A 865 35.02 -7.80 16.60
CA THR A 865 33.59 -8.15 16.64
C THR A 865 32.84 -7.20 15.72
N VAL A 866 31.95 -7.73 14.88
CA VAL A 866 31.10 -6.97 13.94
C VAL A 866 29.64 -7.26 14.29
N ALA A 867 28.89 -6.21 14.60
CA ALA A 867 27.46 -6.27 14.95
C ALA A 867 26.57 -5.51 13.95
N MET A 868 27.14 -4.50 13.27
CA MET A 868 26.43 -3.74 12.23
C MET A 868 27.41 -3.19 11.20
N VAL A 869 26.98 -3.16 9.94
CA VAL A 869 27.70 -2.53 8.82
C VAL A 869 26.79 -1.50 8.18
N ILE A 870 27.24 -0.26 8.02
CA ILE A 870 26.53 0.79 7.28
C ILE A 870 27.27 1.05 5.99
N VAL A 871 26.57 0.94 4.86
CA VAL A 871 27.08 1.28 3.52
C VAL A 871 26.41 2.57 3.05
N GLN A 872 27.20 3.57 2.65
CA GLN A 872 26.71 4.86 2.21
C GLN A 872 27.14 5.16 0.77
N THR A 873 26.24 5.77 0.01
CA THR A 873 26.49 6.37 -1.29
C THR A 873 26.64 7.89 -1.14
N PRO A 874 27.26 8.59 -2.11
CA PRO A 874 27.42 10.04 -2.02
C PRO A 874 26.08 10.77 -1.94
N SER A 875 25.99 11.81 -1.11
CA SER A 875 24.74 12.56 -0.88
C SER A 875 24.11 13.19 -2.13
N GLY A 876 24.94 13.50 -3.15
CA GLY A 876 24.53 14.02 -4.45
C GLY A 876 24.12 12.94 -5.47
N ASN A 877 24.33 11.66 -5.16
CA ASN A 877 23.97 10.55 -6.04
C ASN A 877 23.21 9.46 -5.27
N ARG A 878 22.03 9.82 -4.78
CA ARG A 878 21.22 9.00 -3.86
C ARG A 878 20.65 7.71 -4.47
N TRP A 879 20.91 7.44 -5.74
CA TRP A 879 20.38 6.29 -6.49
C TRP A 879 21.44 5.20 -6.76
N ASP A 880 22.72 5.46 -6.48
CA ASP A 880 23.89 4.57 -6.71
C ASP A 880 24.09 3.48 -5.63
N TYR A 881 23.03 3.13 -4.89
CA TYR A 881 23.08 2.11 -3.83
C TYR A 881 22.89 0.69 -4.39
N PRO A 882 23.44 -0.35 -3.76
CA PRO A 882 23.24 -1.72 -4.23
C PRO A 882 21.75 -2.07 -4.23
N ARG A 883 21.20 -2.76 -5.24
CA ARG A 883 19.76 -3.15 -5.26
C ARG A 883 19.43 -4.31 -4.34
N GLY A 884 20.41 -5.15 -4.11
CA GLY A 884 20.43 -6.15 -3.06
C GLY A 884 21.87 -6.39 -2.65
N PHE A 885 22.06 -7.08 -1.53
CA PHE A 885 23.37 -7.35 -0.98
C PHE A 885 23.45 -8.74 -0.36
N THR A 886 24.66 -9.29 -0.38
CA THR A 886 25.13 -10.35 0.49
C THR A 886 26.31 -9.80 1.28
N LEU A 887 26.21 -9.82 2.60
CA LEU A 887 27.27 -9.43 3.53
C LEU A 887 27.91 -10.69 4.11
N GLU A 888 29.22 -10.84 3.92
CA GLU A 888 29.99 -11.99 4.38
C GLU A 888 31.15 -11.54 5.27
N ALA A 889 31.55 -12.40 6.19
CA ALA A 889 32.70 -12.22 7.06
C ALA A 889 33.70 -13.36 6.95
N SER A 890 34.96 -13.06 7.25
CA SER A 890 36.04 -14.03 7.35
C SER A 890 37.09 -13.60 8.37
N THR A 891 37.72 -14.56 9.05
CA THR A 891 38.88 -14.31 9.93
C THR A 891 40.22 -14.52 9.21
N ASN A 892 40.22 -15.23 8.07
CA ASN A 892 41.43 -15.64 7.35
C ASN A 892 41.49 -15.16 5.88
N GLY A 893 40.39 -14.61 5.36
CA GLY A 893 40.28 -14.08 3.99
C GLY A 893 40.00 -15.15 2.92
N THR A 894 39.89 -16.43 3.30
CA THR A 894 39.65 -17.55 2.37
C THR A 894 38.36 -18.30 2.67
N SER A 895 38.02 -18.48 3.94
CA SER A 895 36.76 -19.11 4.39
C SER A 895 35.76 -18.03 4.75
N TRP A 896 34.62 -17.99 4.05
CA TRP A 896 33.61 -16.94 4.20
C TRP A 896 32.34 -17.50 4.83
N THR A 897 31.71 -16.70 5.68
CA THR A 897 30.39 -16.99 6.28
C THR A 897 29.46 -15.84 5.93
N THR A 898 28.31 -16.16 5.34
CA THR A 898 27.25 -15.19 5.10
C THR A 898 26.68 -14.74 6.43
N LEU A 899 26.75 -13.43 6.70
CA LEU A 899 26.16 -12.82 7.90
C LEU A 899 24.74 -12.34 7.64
N ALA A 900 24.49 -11.76 6.47
CA ALA A 900 23.18 -11.28 6.06
C ALA A 900 23.04 -11.26 4.54
N THR A 901 21.83 -11.47 4.07
CA THR A 901 21.41 -11.16 2.71
C THR A 901 20.19 -10.26 2.76
N GLY A 902 19.95 -9.49 1.71
CA GLY A 902 18.73 -8.72 1.62
C GLY A 902 18.72 -7.76 0.46
N ILE A 903 17.68 -6.97 0.44
CA ILE A 903 17.46 -5.86 -0.48
C ILE A 903 18.04 -4.57 0.11
N ALA A 904 18.50 -3.67 -0.76
CA ALA A 904 19.03 -2.39 -0.36
C ALA A 904 18.29 -1.25 -1.05
N TYR A 905 18.03 -0.21 -0.26
CA TYR A 905 17.30 0.99 -0.65
C TYR A 905 17.94 2.20 -0.01
N GLY A 906 17.83 3.33 -0.71
CA GLY A 906 18.29 4.62 -0.22
C GLY A 906 19.81 4.75 -0.20
N TRP A 907 20.25 5.99 -0.03
CA TRP A 907 21.65 6.37 -0.09
C TRP A 907 22.47 5.90 1.13
N LYS A 908 21.82 5.46 2.22
CA LYS A 908 22.47 4.96 3.43
C LYS A 908 21.79 3.66 3.87
N ARG A 909 22.59 2.60 4.01
CA ARG A 909 22.10 1.24 4.29
C ARG A 909 22.76 0.64 5.54
N PRO A 910 22.07 0.69 6.68
CA PRO A 910 22.41 -0.09 7.87
C PRO A 910 22.07 -1.57 7.71
N ILE A 911 22.97 -2.45 8.15
CA ILE A 911 22.84 -3.91 8.09
C ILE A 911 23.22 -4.48 9.45
N SER A 912 22.22 -4.78 10.28
CA SER A 912 22.41 -5.46 11.56
C SER A 912 22.69 -6.95 11.37
N VAL A 913 23.65 -7.49 12.13
CA VAL A 913 24.04 -8.92 12.09
C VAL A 913 24.35 -9.44 13.48
N THR A 914 24.06 -10.71 13.75
CA THR A 914 24.49 -11.34 15.00
C THR A 914 25.99 -11.09 15.25
N PRO A 915 26.40 -10.58 16.43
CA PRO A 915 27.79 -10.22 16.71
C PRO A 915 28.76 -11.34 16.34
N THR A 916 29.60 -11.09 15.34
CA THR A 916 30.49 -12.10 14.75
C THR A 916 31.93 -11.60 14.74
N THR A 917 32.88 -12.47 15.11
CA THR A 917 34.31 -12.14 14.98
C THR A 917 34.75 -12.21 13.52
N ALA A 918 35.25 -11.11 12.97
CA ALA A 918 35.69 -10.98 11.59
C ALA A 918 36.96 -10.12 11.49
N ARG A 919 37.83 -10.43 10.53
CA ARG A 919 38.89 -9.51 10.08
C ARG A 919 38.54 -8.91 8.71
N TYR A 920 37.94 -9.73 7.87
CA TYR A 920 37.52 -9.36 6.53
C TYR A 920 36.01 -9.28 6.45
N LEU A 921 35.52 -8.28 5.72
CA LEU A 921 34.13 -8.17 5.30
C LEU A 921 34.08 -8.15 3.77
N ARG A 922 33.04 -8.73 3.19
CA ARG A 922 32.74 -8.61 1.76
C ARG A 922 31.27 -8.29 1.60
N ILE A 923 31.00 -7.18 0.92
CA ILE A 923 29.67 -6.79 0.47
C ILE A 923 29.60 -7.15 -1.00
N THR A 924 28.64 -7.97 -1.39
CA THR A 924 28.40 -8.34 -2.78
C THR A 924 27.03 -7.79 -3.19
N GLN A 925 26.98 -6.92 -4.18
CA GLN A 925 25.72 -6.44 -4.75
C GLN A 925 25.06 -7.60 -5.53
N THR A 926 23.74 -7.79 -5.40
CA THR A 926 23.04 -8.96 -5.97
C THR A 926 21.99 -8.64 -7.03
N GLY A 927 21.69 -7.37 -7.28
CA GLY A 927 20.67 -6.97 -8.24
C GLY A 927 21.24 -6.43 -9.57
N ALA A 928 20.36 -6.05 -10.47
CA ALA A 928 20.74 -5.33 -11.69
C ALA A 928 20.19 -3.91 -11.64
N ALA A 929 20.99 -2.93 -12.06
CA ALA A 929 20.58 -1.53 -12.11
C ALA A 929 21.47 -0.76 -13.10
N PRO A 930 20.96 0.25 -13.80
CA PRO A 930 21.78 1.08 -14.69
C PRO A 930 22.72 2.02 -13.94
N GLN A 931 22.41 2.32 -12.67
CA GLN A 931 23.26 3.08 -11.79
C GLN A 931 24.56 2.32 -11.54
N TRP A 932 25.62 3.07 -11.27
CA TRP A 932 26.82 2.47 -10.73
C TRP A 932 26.56 2.10 -9.29
N TRP A 933 27.23 1.07 -8.81
CA TRP A 933 27.32 0.88 -7.37
C TRP A 933 28.47 1.72 -6.86
N THR A 934 28.12 2.76 -6.11
CA THR A 934 29.08 3.70 -5.53
C THR A 934 29.03 3.58 -4.02
N ILE A 935 30.20 3.50 -3.40
CA ILE A 935 30.39 3.56 -1.96
C ILE A 935 31.16 4.84 -1.66
N ASP A 936 30.52 5.75 -0.95
CA ASP A 936 31.16 6.90 -0.31
C ASP A 936 31.84 6.45 1.00
N GLU A 937 31.17 5.62 1.79
CA GLU A 937 31.72 5.18 3.09
C GLU A 937 31.13 3.84 3.54
N VAL A 938 31.96 3.02 4.22
CA VAL A 938 31.54 1.84 4.97
C VAL A 938 31.94 1.98 6.43
N THR A 939 30.97 2.17 7.31
CA THR A 939 31.20 2.17 8.76
C THR A 939 30.85 0.83 9.37
N VAL A 940 31.75 0.25 10.17
CA VAL A 940 31.52 -1.02 10.88
C VAL A 940 31.44 -0.76 12.37
N TYR A 941 30.45 -1.34 13.03
CA TYR A 941 30.22 -1.22 14.46
C TYR A 941 30.43 -2.57 15.16
N SER A 942 31.05 -2.51 16.34
CA SER A 942 31.36 -3.69 17.17
C SER A 942 30.24 -4.09 18.13
N SER A 943 29.28 -3.20 18.30
CA SER A 943 28.12 -3.32 19.16
C SER A 943 26.96 -2.52 18.55
N TYR A 944 25.81 -2.62 19.17
CA TYR A 944 24.59 -1.91 18.79
C TYR A 944 24.29 -0.76 19.73
#